data_AF-A0A7X4HCX4-F1
#
_entry.id   AF-A0A7X4HCX4-F1
#
_cell.length_a   1.000
_cell.length_b   1.000
_cell.length_c   1.000
_cell.angle_alpha   90.00
_cell.angle_beta   90.00
_cell.angle_gamma   90.00
#
_symmetry.space_group_name_H-M   'P 1'
#
loop_
_entity.id
_entity.type
_entity.pdbx_description
1 polymer ?
#
loop_
_entity_poly.entity_id
_entity_poly.type
_entity_poly.pdbx_seq_one_letter_code
_entity_poly.pdbx_strand_id
1 'polypeptide(L)'
;MKTSLLAARRATTLALLLAASFSATAQNGEARRFDFSAKPAAGYTAVPVTTEYSASKGYGFEPGAAAGKPSFFSVDLPEGNYNITVTLGGTPEASTTTIKSELRRLMLENVRTAPGKTETRTFTVNIRTPAIPAVGGLAAGAVNLKVPRETVQEAWNWDRRLTLEFNGSQPAVRSIEIAPAQTPTIFLLGDSTVCDQPGEPYASWGQMLPRFLKPGVAVANHGESGETYRDSLARRRLDKVLSAMRPGDTVMMQFGHNDQKQIKDGKGGPFTTYKAEIKQHVDGVRARGGVPVIISSMERRAFDANGKVIPSLIDYATAARQSAEELGVAFIDLNAMSKPFYEALGTEASKAAFAEPQPGRIDNTHHNNYGAYELAQAVLTGMRQAGVPAASFIADGYGNFNPAKPDPVASFAVPRSPTFSNERPLGDEANAGPQARAGATGYLFTYFTKNGEDGLHLAASADGYRWEKLGGGRSYLTPKVGISKLMRDPCIVRGPDGTYHMVWTSGWKENNIGYASSKDLVHWSEQKELPVMAHEKGVLNAWAPEIVYDEQRGEFLIFWASTVPGKFAETAGSSEEKYNHRLYSTSTKDFQTFTPTKLFYDPGFSVIDATFVRVNGKNHLLVKDETVNPPRKYLQVADAPSLSGPFGKLSAPITPQGMWVEGPTAIQAGEDVIVYYDAYRTKHYGAMRSRDLVNWEDVTAKMSFPDEGTPVRMRHGTAIAVPAALIEQLRAQN
;
A
#
# COMPACT_ATOMS: atom_id res chain seq x y z
N MET A 1 -24.23 -31.52 -63.64
CA MET A 1 -24.72 -30.63 -62.56
C MET A 1 -23.78 -30.84 -61.38
N LYS A 2 -22.73 -30.01 -61.19
CA LYS A 2 -22.69 -28.82 -60.29
C LYS A 2 -23.27 -29.17 -58.92
N THR A 3 -22.58 -29.23 -57.78
CA THR A 3 -21.40 -28.52 -57.26
C THR A 3 -21.04 -29.13 -55.88
N SER A 4 -19.77 -29.45 -55.60
CA SER A 4 -19.13 -29.33 -54.25
C SER A 4 -17.76 -30.03 -54.24
N LEU A 5 -16.68 -29.31 -54.52
CA LEU A 5 -15.29 -29.74 -54.24
C LEU A 5 -14.37 -28.54 -54.48
N LEU A 6 -14.24 -27.64 -53.52
CA LEU A 6 -13.16 -26.63 -53.48
C LEU A 6 -13.21 -25.83 -52.16
N ALA A 7 -12.51 -26.32 -51.13
CA ALA A 7 -12.04 -25.51 -50.01
C ALA A 7 -10.96 -26.26 -49.20
N ALA A 8 -9.89 -26.69 -49.85
CA ALA A 8 -8.66 -27.12 -49.19
C ALA A 8 -7.49 -26.86 -50.14
N ARG A 9 -6.95 -25.63 -50.08
CA ARG A 9 -5.61 -25.20 -50.53
C ARG A 9 -5.61 -23.67 -50.67
N ARG A 10 -5.02 -22.99 -49.68
CA ARG A 10 -4.26 -21.74 -49.80
C ARG A 10 -3.76 -21.35 -48.41
N ALA A 11 -2.71 -22.05 -47.98
CA ALA A 11 -1.87 -21.67 -46.86
C ALA A 11 -0.44 -21.56 -47.40
N THR A 12 -0.12 -20.47 -48.10
CA THR A 12 1.26 -19.99 -48.25
C THR A 12 1.29 -18.59 -48.87
N THR A 13 2.17 -17.75 -48.33
CA THR A 13 2.78 -16.57 -48.95
C THR A 13 1.97 -15.27 -48.97
N LEU A 14 2.12 -14.46 -47.92
CA LEU A 14 2.31 -13.01 -48.09
C LEU A 14 3.14 -12.43 -46.92
N ALA A 15 4.44 -12.68 -46.95
CA ALA A 15 5.41 -11.79 -46.37
C ALA A 15 5.79 -10.78 -47.45
N LEU A 16 5.37 -9.52 -47.34
CA LEU A 16 5.98 -8.42 -48.08
C LEU A 16 5.76 -7.09 -47.34
N LEU A 17 6.87 -6.56 -46.85
CA LEU A 17 7.20 -5.16 -46.61
C LEU A 17 6.05 -4.13 -46.57
N LEU A 18 5.74 -3.64 -45.37
CA LEU A 18 5.45 -2.22 -45.17
C LEU A 18 6.45 -1.65 -44.16
N ALA A 19 7.57 -1.16 -44.69
CA ALA A 19 8.37 -0.15 -44.01
C ALA A 19 7.62 1.19 -44.15
N ALA A 20 6.63 1.42 -43.28
CA ALA A 20 6.10 2.74 -43.06
C ALA A 20 7.00 3.44 -42.05
N SER A 21 7.77 4.40 -42.53
CA SER A 21 8.63 5.30 -41.77
C SER A 21 7.79 6.17 -40.82
N PHE A 22 7.48 5.63 -39.65
CA PHE A 22 7.21 6.44 -38.48
C PHE A 22 8.56 6.85 -37.89
N SER A 23 8.80 8.16 -37.81
CA SER A 23 9.92 8.76 -37.10
C SER A 23 9.80 8.47 -35.60
N ALA A 24 10.15 7.25 -35.21
CA ALA A 24 10.60 6.96 -33.86
C ALA A 24 11.96 7.63 -33.72
N THR A 25 12.11 8.51 -32.74
CA THR A 25 13.44 8.92 -32.27
C THR A 25 14.16 7.65 -31.85
N ALA A 26 15.02 7.11 -32.72
CA ALA A 26 15.90 6.01 -32.37
C ALA A 26 16.68 6.41 -31.11
N GLN A 27 16.65 5.58 -30.07
CA GLN A 27 17.59 5.69 -28.96
C GLN A 27 18.99 5.39 -29.49
N ASN A 28 19.62 6.37 -30.14
CA ASN A 28 21.03 6.36 -30.55
C ASN A 28 21.93 6.66 -29.33
N GLY A 29 21.69 5.99 -28.20
CA GLY A 29 22.53 6.10 -27.01
C GLY A 29 23.69 5.12 -27.09
N GLU A 30 24.90 5.57 -26.77
CA GLU A 30 26.03 4.65 -26.58
C GLU A 30 25.79 3.72 -25.38
N ALA A 31 26.32 2.50 -25.46
CA ALA A 31 26.23 1.54 -24.37
C ALA A 31 27.01 2.06 -23.15
N ARG A 32 26.38 2.01 -21.97
CA ARG A 32 27.01 2.37 -20.70
C ARG A 32 27.67 1.14 -20.08
N ARG A 33 28.91 1.26 -19.64
CA ARG A 33 29.73 0.13 -19.15
C ARG A 33 30.28 0.43 -17.76
N PHE A 34 29.99 -0.44 -16.79
CA PHE A 34 30.43 -0.31 -15.39
C PHE A 34 31.21 -1.54 -14.97
N ASP A 35 32.36 -1.35 -14.34
CA ASP A 35 33.17 -2.43 -13.77
C ASP A 35 33.33 -2.18 -12.27
N PHE A 36 32.92 -3.17 -11.48
CA PHE A 36 32.89 -3.12 -10.02
C PHE A 36 34.15 -3.74 -9.39
N SER A 37 35.06 -4.28 -10.21
CA SER A 37 36.27 -4.91 -9.73
C SER A 37 37.39 -3.90 -9.45
N ALA A 38 38.38 -4.32 -8.66
CA ALA A 38 39.55 -3.49 -8.33
C ALA A 38 40.41 -3.10 -9.54
N LYS A 39 40.27 -3.81 -10.67
CA LYS A 39 41.01 -3.57 -11.92
C LYS A 39 40.02 -3.48 -13.07
N PRO A 40 39.42 -2.31 -13.30
CA PRO A 40 38.39 -2.13 -14.32
C PRO A 40 38.94 -2.38 -15.73
N ALA A 41 38.15 -3.04 -16.57
CA ALA A 41 38.50 -3.24 -17.98
C ALA A 41 38.54 -1.90 -18.75
N ALA A 42 39.37 -1.84 -19.80
CA ALA A 42 39.44 -0.66 -20.67
C ALA A 42 38.06 -0.35 -21.29
N GLY A 43 37.64 0.91 -21.27
CA GLY A 43 36.32 1.35 -21.75
C GLY A 43 35.17 1.15 -20.77
N TYR A 44 35.43 0.68 -19.54
CA TYR A 44 34.45 0.62 -18.45
C TYR A 44 34.67 1.72 -17.43
N THR A 45 33.58 2.32 -16.96
CA THR A 45 33.60 3.22 -15.80
C THR A 45 33.83 2.41 -14.53
N ALA A 46 34.87 2.74 -13.79
CA ALA A 46 35.16 2.12 -12.50
C ALA A 46 34.12 2.55 -11.45
N VAL A 47 33.47 1.59 -10.81
CA VAL A 47 32.49 1.83 -9.75
C VAL A 47 32.77 0.90 -8.57
N PRO A 48 33.70 1.26 -7.67
CA PRO A 48 33.83 0.54 -6.39
C PRO A 48 32.47 0.45 -5.67
N VAL A 49 32.23 -0.62 -4.90
CA VAL A 49 30.95 -0.82 -4.16
C VAL A 49 30.61 0.34 -3.20
N THR A 50 31.62 1.11 -2.78
CA THR A 50 31.48 2.32 -1.97
C THR A 50 31.05 3.57 -2.76
N THR A 51 30.89 3.46 -4.08
CA THR A 51 30.45 4.57 -4.93
C THR A 51 28.95 4.73 -4.81
N GLU A 52 28.51 5.52 -3.85
CA GLU A 52 27.09 5.83 -3.68
C GLU A 52 26.52 6.56 -4.90
N TYR A 53 25.27 6.23 -5.23
CA TYR A 53 24.48 6.89 -6.24
C TYR A 53 24.32 8.39 -5.90
N SER A 54 24.49 9.25 -6.91
CA SER A 54 24.10 10.65 -6.82
C SER A 54 23.50 11.12 -8.14
N ALA A 55 22.50 12.01 -8.06
CA ALA A 55 21.86 12.58 -9.24
C ALA A 55 22.83 13.36 -10.14
N SER A 56 23.93 13.90 -9.57
CA SER A 56 24.98 14.57 -10.35
C SER A 56 25.82 13.62 -11.20
N LYS A 57 26.02 12.37 -10.76
CA LYS A 57 26.75 11.34 -11.49
C LYS A 57 25.82 10.55 -12.42
N GLY A 58 24.58 10.34 -12.00
CA GLY A 58 23.60 9.51 -12.68
C GLY A 58 23.94 8.02 -12.66
N TYR A 59 24.73 7.57 -11.68
CA TYR A 59 24.94 6.16 -11.33
C TYR A 59 25.57 6.00 -9.95
N GLY A 60 25.46 4.78 -9.41
CA GLY A 60 26.15 4.33 -8.20
C GLY A 60 25.34 3.26 -7.47
N PHE A 61 25.87 2.80 -6.34
CA PHE A 61 25.15 1.90 -5.45
C PHE A 61 24.22 2.67 -4.51
N GLU A 62 23.07 2.10 -4.17
CA GLU A 62 22.21 2.65 -3.13
C GLU A 62 22.84 2.48 -1.74
N PRO A 63 22.46 3.32 -0.75
CA PRO A 63 23.04 3.28 0.59
C PRO A 63 23.01 1.88 1.24
N GLY A 64 24.11 1.51 1.89
CA GLY A 64 24.26 0.21 2.58
C GLY A 64 24.83 -0.92 1.71
N ALA A 65 25.24 -0.65 0.47
CA ALA A 65 25.89 -1.65 -0.39
C ALA A 65 27.24 -2.12 0.17
N ALA A 66 27.45 -3.44 0.12
CA ALA A 66 28.70 -4.09 0.52
C ALA A 66 28.99 -5.30 -0.36
N ALA A 67 30.28 -5.59 -0.59
CA ALA A 67 30.70 -6.73 -1.38
C ALA A 67 30.20 -8.06 -0.77
N GLY A 68 29.68 -8.95 -1.62
CA GLY A 68 29.14 -10.25 -1.17
C GLY A 68 27.88 -10.14 -0.31
N LYS A 69 27.22 -8.98 -0.26
CA LYS A 69 25.93 -8.75 0.41
C LYS A 69 24.89 -8.29 -0.61
N PRO A 70 23.58 -8.49 -0.32
CA PRO A 70 22.52 -7.90 -1.12
C PRO A 70 22.72 -6.39 -1.26
N SER A 71 22.61 -5.87 -2.47
CA SER A 71 22.86 -4.46 -2.79
C SER A 71 22.06 -4.03 -4.02
N PHE A 72 21.91 -2.72 -4.20
CA PHE A 72 21.24 -2.15 -5.36
C PHE A 72 22.20 -1.24 -6.11
N PHE A 73 22.24 -1.37 -7.43
CA PHE A 73 22.97 -0.47 -8.32
C PHE A 73 22.00 0.26 -9.24
N SER A 74 22.12 1.58 -9.25
CA SER A 74 21.23 2.48 -9.97
C SER A 74 21.99 3.25 -11.04
N VAL A 75 21.29 3.54 -12.14
CA VAL A 75 21.85 4.23 -13.31
C VAL A 75 20.74 5.01 -14.02
N ASP A 76 20.96 6.31 -14.20
CA ASP A 76 20.02 7.18 -14.91
C ASP A 76 19.95 6.79 -16.39
N LEU A 77 18.76 6.49 -16.88
CA LEU A 77 18.49 6.12 -18.25
C LEU A 77 17.17 6.75 -18.73
N PRO A 78 17.09 7.18 -20.00
CA PRO A 78 15.80 7.54 -20.56
C PRO A 78 14.88 6.32 -20.63
N GLU A 79 13.58 6.58 -20.64
CA GLU A 79 12.56 5.56 -20.89
C GLU A 79 12.85 4.81 -22.20
N GLY A 80 12.74 3.47 -22.16
CA GLY A 80 13.01 2.59 -23.29
C GLY A 80 13.36 1.16 -22.86
N ASN A 81 13.75 0.33 -23.83
CA ASN A 81 14.19 -1.03 -23.60
C ASN A 81 15.72 -1.10 -23.64
N TYR A 82 16.32 -1.89 -22.77
CA TYR A 82 17.77 -2.03 -22.65
C TYR A 82 18.16 -3.50 -22.50
N ASN A 83 19.18 -3.92 -23.25
CA ASN A 83 19.87 -5.17 -23.00
C ASN A 83 20.93 -4.94 -21.94
N ILE A 84 20.82 -5.68 -20.84
CA ILE A 84 21.74 -5.65 -19.71
C ILE A 84 22.58 -6.91 -19.78
N THR A 85 23.87 -6.76 -20.05
CA THR A 85 24.83 -7.86 -20.06
C THR A 85 25.69 -7.76 -18.80
N VAL A 86 25.60 -8.77 -17.95
CA VAL A 86 26.32 -8.85 -16.68
C VAL A 86 27.40 -9.92 -16.74
N THR A 87 28.57 -9.64 -16.19
CA THR A 87 29.59 -10.65 -15.91
C THR A 87 29.59 -10.93 -14.42
N LEU A 88 29.36 -12.17 -14.04
CA LEU A 88 29.21 -12.64 -12.66
C LEU A 88 30.44 -13.44 -12.22
N GLY A 89 30.67 -13.52 -10.91
CA GLY A 89 31.75 -14.32 -10.32
C GLY A 89 33.13 -13.67 -10.41
N GLY A 90 34.16 -14.51 -10.55
CA GLY A 90 35.57 -14.09 -10.52
C GLY A 90 36.13 -13.85 -9.12
N THR A 91 35.40 -14.25 -8.08
CA THR A 91 35.80 -14.21 -6.67
C THR A 91 36.61 -15.45 -6.30
N PRO A 92 37.48 -15.39 -5.28
CA PRO A 92 38.17 -16.58 -4.76
C PRO A 92 37.22 -17.66 -4.24
N GLU A 93 36.06 -17.26 -3.72
CA GLU A 93 35.01 -18.15 -3.25
C GLU A 93 33.95 -18.42 -4.34
N ALA A 94 33.21 -19.52 -4.18
CA ALA A 94 32.02 -19.76 -4.99
C ALA A 94 30.93 -18.74 -4.67
N SER A 95 30.19 -18.28 -5.67
CA SER A 95 29.07 -17.36 -5.48
C SER A 95 27.79 -17.88 -6.14
N THR A 96 26.66 -17.41 -5.61
CA THR A 96 25.35 -17.54 -6.27
C THR A 96 24.75 -16.16 -6.37
N THR A 97 24.43 -15.73 -7.59
CA THR A 97 23.89 -14.40 -7.86
C THR A 97 22.52 -14.48 -8.53
N THR A 98 21.54 -13.85 -7.90
CA THR A 98 20.21 -13.55 -8.42
C THR A 98 20.17 -12.06 -8.74
N ILE A 99 19.59 -11.70 -9.88
CA ILE A 99 19.40 -10.29 -10.27
C ILE A 99 17.91 -10.04 -10.45
N LYS A 100 17.42 -8.98 -9.78
CA LYS A 100 16.09 -8.43 -10.00
C LYS A 100 16.21 -6.99 -10.50
N SER A 101 15.23 -6.51 -11.27
CA SER A 101 15.20 -5.12 -11.77
C SER A 101 14.01 -4.33 -11.22
N GLU A 102 14.21 -3.04 -11.02
CA GLU A 102 13.25 -2.07 -10.48
C GLU A 102 12.62 -2.57 -9.17
N LEU A 103 11.29 -2.69 -9.13
CA LEU A 103 10.55 -3.30 -8.03
C LEU A 103 10.58 -4.83 -8.12
N ARG A 104 11.78 -5.41 -8.02
CA ARG A 104 11.99 -6.85 -7.80
C ARG A 104 11.51 -7.77 -8.96
N ARG A 105 11.44 -7.30 -10.20
CA ARG A 105 11.20 -8.18 -11.36
C ARG A 105 12.35 -9.18 -11.51
N LEU A 106 12.06 -10.48 -11.45
CA LEU A 106 13.09 -11.51 -11.45
C LEU A 106 13.70 -11.65 -12.85
N MET A 107 14.99 -11.34 -13.00
CA MET A 107 15.68 -11.38 -14.30
C MET A 107 16.57 -12.62 -14.40
N LEU A 108 17.47 -12.81 -13.42
CA LEU A 108 18.35 -13.97 -13.33
C LEU A 108 18.15 -14.64 -11.96
N GLU A 109 18.07 -15.97 -11.94
CA GLU A 109 17.86 -16.75 -10.72
C GLU A 109 19.07 -17.63 -10.46
N ASN A 110 19.66 -17.50 -9.27
CA ASN A 110 20.65 -18.42 -8.72
C ASN A 110 21.78 -18.82 -9.67
N VAL A 111 22.34 -17.84 -10.40
CA VAL A 111 23.48 -18.09 -11.29
C VAL A 111 24.70 -18.40 -10.43
N ARG A 112 25.14 -19.66 -10.46
CA ARG A 112 26.24 -20.16 -9.65
C ARG A 112 27.55 -20.05 -10.41
N THR A 113 28.55 -19.42 -9.80
CA THR A 113 29.92 -19.42 -10.34
C THR A 113 30.88 -20.13 -9.38
N ALA A 114 31.77 -20.94 -9.93
CA ALA A 114 32.83 -21.61 -9.18
C ALA A 114 33.97 -20.64 -8.82
N PRO A 115 34.79 -20.94 -7.79
CA PRO A 115 35.98 -20.17 -7.44
C PRO A 115 36.81 -19.74 -8.67
N GLY A 116 37.05 -18.44 -8.80
CA GLY A 116 37.83 -17.82 -9.86
C GLY A 116 37.22 -17.87 -11.26
N LYS A 117 36.03 -18.47 -11.42
CA LYS A 117 35.33 -18.56 -12.72
C LYS A 117 34.34 -17.42 -12.87
N THR A 118 34.14 -17.00 -14.11
CA THR A 118 33.19 -15.98 -14.48
C THR A 118 32.10 -16.54 -15.38
N GLU A 119 30.94 -15.90 -15.35
CA GLU A 119 29.81 -16.26 -16.18
C GLU A 119 29.11 -15.01 -16.70
N THR A 120 28.86 -14.95 -18.02
CA THR A 120 28.17 -13.82 -18.64
C THR A 120 26.72 -14.19 -18.94
N ARG A 121 25.81 -13.28 -18.63
CA ARG A 121 24.37 -13.40 -18.89
C ARG A 121 23.85 -12.08 -19.44
N THR A 122 22.83 -12.19 -20.29
CA THR A 122 22.11 -11.04 -20.81
C THR A 122 20.63 -11.19 -20.48
N PHE A 123 19.96 -10.08 -20.20
CA PHE A 123 18.51 -9.98 -20.10
C PHE A 123 18.06 -8.60 -20.58
N THR A 124 16.77 -8.43 -20.88
CA THR A 124 16.23 -7.15 -21.37
C THR A 124 15.33 -6.53 -20.30
N VAL A 125 15.52 -5.25 -19.99
CA VAL A 125 14.69 -4.49 -19.05
C VAL A 125 13.98 -3.36 -19.78
N ASN A 126 12.71 -3.13 -19.43
CA ASN A 126 11.97 -1.92 -19.80
C ASN A 126 12.05 -0.90 -18.65
N ILE A 127 12.44 0.33 -18.99
CA ILE A 127 12.43 1.50 -18.12
C ILE A 127 11.30 2.41 -18.59
N ARG A 128 10.52 2.97 -17.66
CA ARG A 128 9.35 3.79 -17.98
C ARG A 128 9.16 4.94 -17.01
N THR A 129 8.56 6.01 -17.52
CA THR A 129 8.09 7.16 -16.75
C THR A 129 6.56 7.30 -16.87
N PRO A 130 5.90 8.12 -16.04
CA PRO A 130 4.46 8.34 -16.17
C PRO A 130 4.10 9.12 -17.42
N ALA A 131 5.05 9.82 -18.05
CA ALA A 131 4.79 10.71 -19.17
C ALA A 131 4.20 9.96 -20.37
N ILE A 132 3.16 10.52 -20.97
CA ILE A 132 2.49 10.01 -22.17
C ILE A 132 2.71 11.04 -23.28
N PRO A 133 3.51 10.73 -24.32
CA PRO A 133 3.64 11.63 -25.46
C PRO A 133 2.34 11.66 -26.28
N ALA A 134 2.07 12.78 -26.95
CA ALA A 134 1.01 12.83 -27.94
C ALA A 134 1.37 11.93 -29.13
N VAL A 135 0.51 10.97 -29.45
CA VAL A 135 0.69 10.04 -30.58
C VAL A 135 -0.66 9.75 -31.21
N GLY A 136 -0.75 9.69 -32.54
CA GLY A 136 -2.00 9.68 -33.33
C GLY A 136 -3.27 9.18 -32.63
N GLY A 137 -4.15 10.11 -32.23
CA GLY A 137 -5.41 9.82 -31.53
C GLY A 137 -5.34 9.73 -30.00
N LEU A 138 -4.16 9.84 -29.40
CA LEU A 138 -3.95 9.95 -27.95
C LEU A 138 -3.34 11.31 -27.59
N ALA A 139 -3.97 12.00 -26.66
CA ALA A 139 -3.49 13.27 -26.13
C ALA A 139 -2.26 13.07 -25.22
N ALA A 140 -1.36 14.05 -25.20
CA ALA A 140 -0.26 14.05 -24.24
C ALA A 140 -0.77 14.09 -22.79
N GLY A 141 0.09 13.71 -21.85
CA GLY A 141 -0.15 13.89 -20.41
C GLY A 141 0.68 12.91 -19.59
N ALA A 142 0.09 12.29 -18.57
CA ALA A 142 0.75 11.30 -17.76
C ALA A 142 -0.23 10.23 -17.24
N VAL A 143 0.32 9.10 -16.80
CA VAL A 143 -0.41 8.12 -15.97
C VAL A 143 -0.76 8.79 -14.64
N ASN A 144 -2.01 8.64 -14.20
CA ASN A 144 -2.46 9.12 -12.90
C ASN A 144 -2.03 8.11 -11.82
N LEU A 145 -0.82 8.26 -11.32
CA LEU A 145 -0.24 7.41 -10.28
C LEU A 145 -0.99 7.54 -8.94
N LYS A 146 -1.14 6.43 -8.21
CA LYS A 146 -1.72 6.41 -6.86
C LYS A 146 -0.76 7.05 -5.85
N VAL A 147 -1.21 8.08 -5.14
CA VAL A 147 -0.41 8.75 -4.10
C VAL A 147 -0.80 8.20 -2.71
N PRO A 148 0.16 7.93 -1.81
CA PRO A 148 1.61 8.01 -1.98
C PRO A 148 2.25 6.72 -2.51
N ARG A 149 1.46 5.68 -2.78
CA ARG A 149 1.96 4.34 -3.12
C ARG A 149 2.92 4.35 -4.31
N GLU A 150 2.46 4.77 -5.47
CA GLU A 150 3.23 4.79 -6.73
C GLU A 150 4.22 5.95 -6.84
N THR A 151 4.00 7.03 -6.09
CA THR A 151 4.87 8.23 -6.14
C THR A 151 5.98 8.23 -5.10
N VAL A 152 5.89 7.39 -4.07
CA VAL A 152 6.88 7.32 -2.98
C VAL A 152 7.37 5.89 -2.76
N GLN A 153 6.46 4.95 -2.47
CA GLN A 153 6.83 3.58 -2.09
C GLN A 153 7.32 2.76 -3.29
N GLU A 154 6.73 3.01 -4.46
CA GLU A 154 6.94 2.28 -5.70
C GLU A 154 7.56 3.18 -6.79
N ALA A 155 8.15 4.33 -6.39
CA ALA A 155 8.66 5.35 -7.30
C ALA A 155 9.70 4.82 -8.31
N TRP A 156 10.48 3.78 -7.95
CA TRP A 156 11.46 3.13 -8.82
C TRP A 156 10.84 2.48 -10.06
N ASN A 157 9.53 2.23 -10.07
CA ASN A 157 8.86 1.70 -11.26
C ASN A 157 8.54 2.77 -12.32
N TRP A 158 8.67 4.05 -11.96
CA TRP A 158 8.22 5.19 -12.73
C TRP A 158 9.28 6.30 -12.86
N ASP A 159 10.48 6.12 -12.33
CA ASP A 159 11.54 7.12 -12.42
C ASP A 159 12.37 6.98 -13.71
N ARG A 160 13.46 7.74 -13.80
CA ARG A 160 14.39 7.72 -14.94
C ARG A 160 15.63 6.90 -14.62
N ARG A 161 15.50 5.83 -13.85
CA ARG A 161 16.60 4.97 -13.44
C ARG A 161 16.32 3.54 -13.84
N LEU A 162 17.40 2.84 -14.17
CA LEU A 162 17.45 1.39 -14.00
C LEU A 162 18.00 1.12 -12.61
N THR A 163 17.25 0.39 -11.80
CA THR A 163 17.72 -0.11 -10.51
C THR A 163 17.85 -1.63 -10.56
N LEU A 164 19.03 -2.16 -10.26
CA LEU A 164 19.30 -3.60 -10.22
C LEU A 164 19.57 -4.05 -8.79
N GLU A 165 18.79 -5.00 -8.29
CA GLU A 165 19.06 -5.74 -7.05
C GLU A 165 20.03 -6.90 -7.34
N PHE A 166 21.16 -6.95 -6.64
CA PHE A 166 22.05 -8.11 -6.60
C PHE A 166 21.81 -8.87 -5.29
N ASN A 167 21.51 -10.17 -5.37
CA ASN A 167 21.15 -10.98 -4.21
C ASN A 167 21.68 -12.42 -4.35
N GLY A 168 21.60 -13.24 -3.30
CA GLY A 168 22.06 -14.62 -3.26
C GLY A 168 23.13 -14.87 -2.20
N SER A 169 23.77 -16.05 -2.26
CA SER A 169 24.88 -16.39 -1.36
C SER A 169 26.18 -15.81 -1.92
N GLN A 170 26.66 -14.73 -1.31
CA GLN A 170 27.81 -13.95 -1.77
C GLN A 170 27.66 -13.44 -3.21
N PRO A 171 26.64 -12.62 -3.53
CA PRO A 171 26.44 -12.12 -4.89
C PRO A 171 27.69 -11.42 -5.41
N ALA A 172 28.09 -11.78 -6.62
CA ALA A 172 29.31 -11.32 -7.25
C ALA A 172 29.01 -10.85 -8.67
N VAL A 173 28.89 -9.54 -8.83
CA VAL A 173 28.79 -8.89 -10.15
C VAL A 173 30.11 -8.19 -10.40
N ARG A 174 30.78 -8.54 -11.50
CA ARG A 174 32.05 -7.97 -11.91
C ARG A 174 31.85 -6.74 -12.79
N SER A 175 30.96 -6.83 -13.77
CA SER A 175 30.70 -5.73 -14.70
C SER A 175 29.29 -5.79 -15.27
N ILE A 176 28.83 -4.65 -15.76
CA ILE A 176 27.55 -4.47 -16.46
C ILE A 176 27.79 -3.66 -17.72
N GLU A 177 27.24 -4.12 -18.83
CA GLU A 177 27.03 -3.33 -20.05
C GLU A 177 25.53 -3.14 -20.28
N ILE A 178 25.14 -1.88 -20.53
CA ILE A 178 23.76 -1.46 -20.71
C ILE A 178 23.64 -0.82 -22.09
N ALA A 179 23.02 -1.55 -23.03
CA ALA A 179 22.86 -1.09 -24.41
C ALA A 179 21.37 -0.86 -24.70
N PRO A 180 20.96 0.27 -25.32
CA PRO A 180 19.61 0.43 -25.84
C PRO A 180 19.23 -0.74 -26.75
N ALA A 181 17.98 -1.20 -26.66
CA ALA A 181 17.48 -2.37 -27.37
C ALA A 181 16.21 -2.05 -28.14
N GLN A 182 16.22 -2.27 -29.45
CA GLN A 182 15.01 -2.25 -30.28
C GLN A 182 14.45 -3.66 -30.36
N THR A 183 13.67 -4.04 -29.35
CA THR A 183 13.19 -5.41 -29.20
C THR A 183 11.72 -5.44 -28.79
N PRO A 184 10.92 -6.45 -29.21
CA PRO A 184 9.52 -6.55 -28.85
C PRO A 184 9.26 -6.42 -27.36
N THR A 185 8.10 -5.90 -27.00
CA THR A 185 7.68 -5.73 -25.61
C THR A 185 6.42 -6.53 -25.32
N ILE A 186 6.42 -7.22 -24.17
CA ILE A 186 5.22 -7.75 -23.54
C ILE A 186 4.78 -6.73 -22.50
N PHE A 187 3.70 -6.01 -22.78
CA PHE A 187 3.07 -5.12 -21.82
C PHE A 187 2.09 -5.90 -20.96
N LEU A 188 2.16 -5.71 -19.64
CA LEU A 188 1.20 -6.29 -18.71
C LEU A 188 0.29 -5.19 -18.18
N LEU A 189 -1.02 -5.44 -18.21
CA LEU A 189 -2.02 -4.66 -17.48
C LEU A 189 -2.72 -5.61 -16.50
N GLY A 190 -2.83 -5.19 -15.25
CA GLY A 190 -3.47 -6.04 -14.25
C GLY A 190 -3.53 -5.44 -12.86
N ASP A 191 -4.03 -6.24 -11.93
CA ASP A 191 -4.19 -5.89 -10.51
C ASP A 191 -2.97 -6.25 -9.64
N SER A 192 -3.16 -6.36 -8.32
CA SER A 192 -2.12 -6.72 -7.34
C SER A 192 -1.51 -8.11 -7.56
N THR A 193 -2.22 -9.00 -8.26
CA THR A 193 -1.73 -10.35 -8.61
C THR A 193 -0.87 -10.36 -9.88
N VAL A 194 -0.72 -9.19 -10.53
CA VAL A 194 0.09 -8.97 -11.74
C VAL A 194 1.19 -7.95 -11.51
N CYS A 195 0.93 -6.88 -10.75
CA CYS A 195 1.82 -5.74 -10.59
C CYS A 195 3.14 -6.08 -9.89
N ASP A 196 4.16 -5.24 -10.06
CA ASP A 196 5.41 -5.41 -9.31
C ASP A 196 5.16 -5.04 -7.83
N GLN A 197 5.49 -5.95 -6.90
CA GLN A 197 5.32 -5.74 -5.47
C GLN A 197 6.62 -5.20 -4.84
N PRO A 198 6.61 -4.06 -4.12
CA PRO A 198 7.84 -3.39 -3.67
C PRO A 198 8.59 -4.12 -2.55
N GLY A 199 7.91 -5.00 -1.79
CA GLY A 199 8.50 -5.71 -0.66
C GLY A 199 7.97 -7.12 -0.46
N GLU A 200 8.79 -7.97 0.13
CA GLU A 200 8.40 -9.29 0.65
C GLU A 200 7.27 -9.12 1.69
N PRO A 201 6.41 -10.12 1.93
CA PRO A 201 6.39 -11.42 1.26
C PRO A 201 5.62 -11.40 -0.06
N TYR A 202 5.07 -10.26 -0.48
CA TYR A 202 4.20 -10.18 -1.66
C TYR A 202 5.00 -10.29 -2.96
N ALA A 203 4.45 -11.06 -3.89
CA ALA A 203 4.91 -11.18 -5.26
C ALA A 203 3.74 -11.48 -6.20
N SER A 204 3.97 -11.32 -7.50
CA SER A 204 2.98 -11.52 -8.55
C SER A 204 3.57 -12.31 -9.72
N TRP A 205 2.72 -12.95 -10.51
CA TRP A 205 3.22 -13.70 -11.67
C TRP A 205 3.86 -12.77 -12.71
N GLY A 206 3.36 -11.54 -12.86
CA GLY A 206 3.92 -10.55 -13.78
C GLY A 206 5.34 -10.12 -13.39
N GLN A 207 5.62 -10.05 -12.08
CA GLN A 207 6.96 -9.78 -11.53
C GLN A 207 7.94 -10.95 -11.77
N MET A 208 7.44 -12.19 -11.86
CA MET A 208 8.27 -13.39 -12.07
C MET A 208 8.46 -13.75 -13.54
N LEU A 209 7.55 -13.31 -14.42
CA LEU A 209 7.55 -13.64 -15.85
C LEU A 209 8.90 -13.45 -16.57
N PRO A 210 9.67 -12.35 -16.35
CA PRO A 210 10.86 -12.07 -17.16
C PRO A 210 11.94 -13.16 -17.07
N ARG A 211 12.04 -13.84 -15.92
CA ARG A 211 12.99 -14.93 -15.66
C ARG A 211 12.93 -16.07 -16.67
N PHE A 212 11.75 -16.30 -17.23
CA PHE A 212 11.50 -17.43 -18.11
C PHE A 212 11.59 -17.06 -19.59
N LEU A 213 12.06 -15.85 -19.90
CA LEU A 213 12.20 -15.37 -21.27
C LEU A 213 13.68 -15.31 -21.68
N LYS A 214 13.93 -15.61 -22.95
CA LYS A 214 15.23 -15.43 -23.60
C LYS A 214 15.47 -13.92 -23.79
N PRO A 215 16.75 -13.49 -23.89
CA PRO A 215 17.07 -12.13 -24.31
C PRO A 215 16.41 -11.80 -25.65
N GLY A 216 16.05 -10.52 -25.85
CA GLY A 216 15.37 -10.08 -27.06
C GLY A 216 13.86 -9.88 -26.90
N VAL A 217 13.35 -9.86 -25.67
CA VAL A 217 12.00 -9.37 -25.38
C VAL A 217 12.02 -8.63 -24.04
N ALA A 218 11.37 -7.48 -23.96
CA ALA A 218 11.19 -6.75 -22.71
C ALA A 218 9.83 -7.07 -22.09
N VAL A 219 9.74 -7.05 -20.76
CA VAL A 219 8.46 -7.06 -20.04
C VAL A 219 8.27 -5.69 -19.41
N ALA A 220 7.18 -5.00 -19.78
CA ALA A 220 6.78 -3.71 -19.23
C ALA A 220 5.52 -3.91 -18.38
N ASN A 221 5.68 -4.01 -17.05
CA ASN A 221 4.57 -4.32 -16.15
C ASN A 221 3.83 -3.05 -15.72
N HIS A 222 2.74 -2.70 -16.41
CA HIS A 222 1.89 -1.55 -16.08
C HIS A 222 0.74 -1.88 -15.13
N GLY A 223 0.68 -3.12 -14.61
CA GLY A 223 -0.27 -3.48 -13.57
C GLY A 223 -0.05 -2.69 -12.28
N GLU A 224 -1.10 -2.54 -11.49
CA GLU A 224 -1.05 -1.86 -10.19
C GLU A 224 -2.04 -2.47 -9.20
N SER A 225 -1.68 -2.48 -7.92
CA SER A 225 -2.52 -3.02 -6.85
C SER A 225 -3.88 -2.33 -6.81
N GLY A 226 -4.97 -3.10 -6.77
CA GLY A 226 -6.33 -2.59 -6.70
C GLY A 226 -6.90 -2.09 -8.03
N GLU A 227 -6.16 -2.24 -9.15
CA GLU A 227 -6.67 -1.86 -10.47
C GLU A 227 -7.78 -2.78 -10.99
N THR A 228 -8.56 -2.21 -11.90
CA THR A 228 -9.63 -2.85 -12.69
C THR A 228 -9.43 -2.46 -14.16
N TYR A 229 -10.18 -3.07 -15.08
CA TYR A 229 -10.16 -2.59 -16.47
C TYR A 229 -10.59 -1.10 -16.55
N ARG A 230 -11.66 -0.71 -15.83
CA ARG A 230 -12.09 0.69 -15.76
C ARG A 230 -11.00 1.64 -15.26
N ASP A 231 -10.30 1.26 -14.20
CA ASP A 231 -9.27 2.10 -13.60
C ASP A 231 -8.05 2.24 -14.53
N SER A 232 -7.67 1.18 -15.24
CA SER A 232 -6.61 1.21 -16.25
C SER A 232 -6.86 2.26 -17.34
N LEU A 233 -8.13 2.47 -17.72
CA LEU A 233 -8.55 3.56 -18.62
C LEU A 233 -8.51 4.91 -17.91
N ALA A 234 -9.19 5.04 -16.77
CA ALA A 234 -9.33 6.31 -16.05
C ALA A 234 -7.99 6.89 -15.57
N ARG A 235 -7.03 6.02 -15.22
CA ARG A 235 -5.67 6.40 -14.82
C ARG A 235 -4.70 6.45 -16.00
N ARG A 236 -5.19 6.28 -17.23
CA ARG A 236 -4.41 6.40 -18.47
C ARG A 236 -3.25 5.38 -18.57
N ARG A 237 -3.37 4.22 -17.92
CA ARG A 237 -2.39 3.13 -18.04
C ARG A 237 -2.43 2.51 -19.44
N LEU A 238 -3.63 2.31 -19.97
CA LEU A 238 -3.79 1.87 -21.36
C LEU A 238 -3.18 2.90 -22.32
N ASP A 239 -3.46 4.20 -22.16
CA ASP A 239 -2.85 5.25 -22.99
C ASP A 239 -1.31 5.17 -22.97
N LYS A 240 -0.72 4.98 -21.78
CA LYS A 240 0.72 4.81 -21.64
C LYS A 240 1.24 3.62 -22.44
N VAL A 241 0.62 2.44 -22.28
CA VAL A 241 0.97 1.25 -23.07
C VAL A 241 0.84 1.54 -24.57
N LEU A 242 -0.30 2.07 -25.01
CA LEU A 242 -0.57 2.35 -26.42
C LEU A 242 0.40 3.38 -27.03
N SER A 243 0.90 4.32 -26.22
CA SER A 243 1.88 5.31 -26.65
C SER A 243 3.30 4.80 -26.79
N ALA A 244 3.66 3.75 -26.03
CA ALA A 244 4.99 3.13 -26.07
C ALA A 244 5.05 1.90 -27.01
N MET A 245 3.90 1.31 -27.32
CA MET A 245 3.78 0.08 -28.09
C MET A 245 4.12 0.28 -29.57
N ARG A 246 4.70 -0.75 -30.18
CA ARG A 246 4.90 -0.89 -31.63
C ARG A 246 4.03 -2.02 -32.20
N PRO A 247 3.71 -2.02 -33.50
CA PRO A 247 3.02 -3.14 -34.13
C PRO A 247 3.73 -4.48 -33.86
N GLY A 248 2.96 -5.49 -33.46
CA GLY A 248 3.45 -6.82 -33.09
C GLY A 248 3.82 -7.01 -31.61
N ASP A 249 3.92 -5.94 -30.82
CA ASP A 249 4.08 -6.06 -29.37
C ASP A 249 2.83 -6.72 -28.75
N THR A 250 3.01 -7.44 -27.64
CA THR A 250 1.94 -8.20 -26.97
C THR A 250 1.43 -7.43 -25.75
N VAL A 251 0.11 -7.34 -25.57
CA VAL A 251 -0.52 -6.74 -24.38
C VAL A 251 -1.34 -7.80 -23.65
N MET A 252 -0.82 -8.26 -22.51
CA MET A 252 -1.46 -9.27 -21.66
C MET A 252 -2.25 -8.59 -20.55
N MET A 253 -3.54 -8.88 -20.47
CA MET A 253 -4.47 -8.20 -19.59
C MET A 253 -5.12 -9.20 -18.64
N GLN A 254 -4.92 -9.02 -17.33
CA GLN A 254 -5.54 -9.84 -16.31
C GLN A 254 -6.16 -8.98 -15.20
N PHE A 255 -7.49 -8.98 -15.17
CA PHE A 255 -8.29 -8.29 -14.17
C PHE A 255 -9.48 -9.18 -13.78
N GLY A 256 -10.19 -8.82 -12.71
CA GLY A 256 -11.32 -9.59 -12.19
C GLY A 256 -11.43 -9.53 -10.68
N HIS A 257 -10.31 -9.61 -9.95
CA HIS A 257 -10.32 -9.57 -8.49
C HIS A 257 -10.94 -8.30 -7.92
N ASN A 258 -10.70 -7.16 -8.57
CA ASN A 258 -11.22 -5.86 -8.15
C ASN A 258 -12.49 -5.47 -8.93
N ASP A 259 -12.61 -5.90 -10.17
CA ASP A 259 -13.76 -5.61 -11.04
C ASP A 259 -15.06 -6.17 -10.45
N GLN A 260 -14.98 -7.33 -9.78
CA GLN A 260 -16.12 -7.90 -9.04
C GLN A 260 -16.74 -6.98 -8.00
N LYS A 261 -15.99 -5.98 -7.51
CA LYS A 261 -16.44 -5.02 -6.50
C LYS A 261 -17.11 -3.80 -7.11
N GLN A 262 -17.05 -3.65 -8.43
CA GLN A 262 -17.64 -2.50 -9.12
C GLN A 262 -19.15 -2.61 -9.31
N ILE A 263 -19.74 -3.76 -8.94
CA ILE A 263 -21.20 -3.93 -8.93
C ILE A 263 -21.77 -3.07 -7.80
N LYS A 264 -22.51 -2.03 -8.16
CA LYS A 264 -23.19 -1.13 -7.21
C LYS A 264 -24.66 -1.06 -7.55
N ASP A 265 -25.54 -1.25 -6.56
CA ASP A 265 -27.00 -1.20 -6.73
C ASP A 265 -27.50 -2.11 -7.88
N GLY A 266 -26.86 -3.27 -8.07
CA GLY A 266 -27.15 -4.22 -9.15
C GLY A 266 -26.74 -3.76 -10.55
N LYS A 267 -26.01 -2.65 -10.69
CA LYS A 267 -25.50 -2.10 -11.96
C LYS A 267 -24.03 -2.44 -12.15
N GLY A 268 -23.67 -2.81 -13.38
CA GLY A 268 -22.37 -3.35 -13.73
C GLY A 268 -22.26 -4.85 -13.44
N GLY A 269 -21.14 -5.45 -13.81
CA GLY A 269 -20.88 -6.86 -13.54
C GLY A 269 -20.09 -7.58 -14.64
N PRO A 270 -19.85 -8.89 -14.44
CA PRO A 270 -18.95 -9.68 -15.27
C PRO A 270 -19.42 -9.71 -16.72
N PHE A 271 -20.72 -9.93 -16.97
CA PHE A 271 -21.28 -10.07 -18.32
C PHE A 271 -21.75 -8.74 -18.94
N THR A 272 -21.52 -7.60 -18.28
CA THR A 272 -21.95 -6.27 -18.76
C THR A 272 -20.75 -5.32 -18.87
N THR A 273 -20.49 -4.50 -17.85
CA THR A 273 -19.45 -3.48 -17.86
C THR A 273 -18.06 -4.08 -18.04
N TYR A 274 -17.78 -5.22 -17.42
CA TYR A 274 -16.48 -5.87 -17.52
C TYR A 274 -16.17 -6.34 -18.97
N LYS A 275 -17.13 -6.97 -19.68
CA LYS A 275 -16.96 -7.31 -21.11
C LYS A 275 -16.78 -6.07 -21.99
N ALA A 276 -17.54 -5.01 -21.73
CA ALA A 276 -17.43 -3.76 -22.48
C ALA A 276 -16.04 -3.11 -22.29
N GLU A 277 -15.53 -3.11 -21.07
CA GLU A 277 -14.21 -2.58 -20.74
C GLU A 277 -13.08 -3.44 -21.33
N ILE A 278 -13.21 -4.78 -21.31
CA ILE A 278 -12.30 -5.69 -22.05
C ILE A 278 -12.27 -5.31 -23.54
N LYS A 279 -13.45 -5.15 -24.16
CA LYS A 279 -13.54 -4.79 -25.57
C LYS A 279 -12.82 -3.49 -25.86
N GLN A 280 -12.99 -2.47 -25.02
CA GLN A 280 -12.32 -1.18 -25.19
C GLN A 280 -10.79 -1.31 -25.17
N HIS A 281 -10.23 -2.16 -24.29
CA HIS A 281 -8.80 -2.41 -24.27
C HIS A 281 -8.33 -3.14 -25.53
N VAL A 282 -9.04 -4.21 -25.92
CA VAL A 282 -8.73 -4.99 -27.12
C VAL A 282 -8.77 -4.11 -28.38
N ASP A 283 -9.79 -3.28 -28.52
CA ASP A 283 -9.93 -2.35 -29.65
C ASP A 283 -8.76 -1.35 -29.69
N GLY A 284 -8.40 -0.77 -28.53
CA GLY A 284 -7.28 0.17 -28.42
C GLY A 284 -5.94 -0.46 -28.82
N VAL A 285 -5.67 -1.68 -28.36
CA VAL A 285 -4.45 -2.43 -28.72
C VAL A 285 -4.42 -2.75 -30.21
N ARG A 286 -5.54 -3.24 -30.77
CA ARG A 286 -5.64 -3.55 -32.21
C ARG A 286 -5.48 -2.33 -33.10
N ALA A 287 -6.04 -1.18 -32.70
CA ALA A 287 -5.92 0.07 -33.45
C ALA A 287 -4.46 0.53 -33.62
N ARG A 288 -3.54 0.01 -32.79
CA ARG A 288 -2.09 0.26 -32.84
C ARG A 288 -1.28 -0.93 -33.35
N GLY A 289 -1.93 -1.96 -33.88
CA GLY A 289 -1.28 -3.16 -34.43
C GLY A 289 -0.68 -4.09 -33.38
N GLY A 290 -1.03 -3.94 -32.10
CA GLY A 290 -0.60 -4.83 -31.03
C GLY A 290 -1.40 -6.15 -31.00
N VAL A 291 -0.88 -7.11 -30.24
CA VAL A 291 -1.50 -8.43 -30.01
C VAL A 291 -2.14 -8.47 -28.62
N PRO A 292 -3.46 -8.27 -28.48
CA PRO A 292 -4.13 -8.37 -27.19
C PRO A 292 -4.29 -9.83 -26.76
N VAL A 293 -4.03 -10.09 -25.48
CA VAL A 293 -4.22 -11.40 -24.83
C VAL A 293 -5.03 -11.19 -23.56
N ILE A 294 -6.14 -11.90 -23.42
CA ILE A 294 -6.97 -11.86 -22.22
C ILE A 294 -6.58 -13.02 -21.31
N ILE A 295 -6.43 -12.74 -20.03
CA ILE A 295 -6.12 -13.75 -19.00
C ILE A 295 -7.18 -13.64 -17.92
N SER A 296 -7.83 -14.75 -17.55
CA SER A 296 -8.71 -14.77 -16.39
C SER A 296 -7.90 -14.69 -15.09
N SER A 297 -8.35 -13.93 -14.09
CA SER A 297 -7.75 -13.95 -12.76
C SER A 297 -7.76 -15.36 -12.12
N MET A 298 -6.68 -15.70 -11.41
CA MET A 298 -6.57 -16.95 -10.64
C MET A 298 -7.59 -17.01 -9.50
N GLU A 299 -7.83 -18.20 -8.96
CA GLU A 299 -8.64 -18.35 -7.75
C GLU A 299 -7.93 -17.82 -6.50
N ARG A 300 -8.73 -17.52 -5.48
CA ARG A 300 -8.28 -17.30 -4.10
C ARG A 300 -8.03 -18.63 -3.39
N ARG A 301 -7.21 -18.61 -2.34
CA ARG A 301 -7.00 -19.76 -1.45
C ARG A 301 -8.20 -19.95 -0.52
N ALA A 302 -9.18 -20.73 -0.97
CA ALA A 302 -10.29 -21.19 -0.15
C ALA A 302 -10.59 -22.64 -0.49
N PHE A 303 -10.84 -23.47 0.52
CA PHE A 303 -11.08 -24.90 0.35
C PHE A 303 -12.36 -25.33 1.06
N ASP A 304 -13.09 -26.27 0.46
CA ASP A 304 -14.21 -26.94 1.11
C ASP A 304 -13.74 -28.07 2.06
N ALA A 305 -14.69 -28.75 2.70
CA ALA A 305 -14.40 -29.85 3.62
C ALA A 305 -13.70 -31.05 2.96
N ASN A 306 -13.75 -31.17 1.63
CA ASN A 306 -13.11 -32.24 0.86
C ASN A 306 -11.73 -31.83 0.32
N GLY A 307 -11.24 -30.64 0.68
CA GLY A 307 -9.97 -30.10 0.17
C GLY A 307 -10.03 -29.63 -1.29
N LYS A 308 -11.23 -29.33 -1.80
CA LYS A 308 -11.43 -28.75 -3.14
C LYS A 308 -11.47 -27.24 -3.09
N VAL A 309 -10.88 -26.59 -4.10
CA VAL A 309 -10.85 -25.12 -4.15
C VAL A 309 -12.27 -24.59 -4.37
N ILE A 310 -12.71 -23.68 -3.49
CA ILE A 310 -13.99 -22.99 -3.62
C ILE A 310 -13.85 -21.91 -4.71
N PRO A 311 -14.63 -21.98 -5.80
CA PRO A 311 -14.58 -20.96 -6.83
C PRO A 311 -14.99 -19.59 -6.29
N SER A 312 -14.17 -18.57 -6.56
CA SER A 312 -14.33 -17.21 -6.08
C SER A 312 -14.52 -16.18 -7.20
N LEU A 313 -14.19 -16.56 -8.44
CA LEU A 313 -14.15 -15.64 -9.60
C LEU A 313 -14.75 -16.22 -10.88
N ILE A 314 -15.56 -17.27 -10.78
CA ILE A 314 -15.99 -18.06 -11.94
C ILE A 314 -16.76 -17.23 -12.98
N ASP A 315 -17.61 -16.30 -12.56
CA ASP A 315 -18.37 -15.45 -13.49
C ASP A 315 -17.47 -14.50 -14.27
N TYR A 316 -16.47 -13.91 -13.62
CA TYR A 316 -15.49 -13.03 -14.26
C TYR A 316 -14.55 -13.80 -15.18
N ALA A 317 -14.10 -14.99 -14.77
CA ALA A 317 -13.32 -15.88 -15.64
C ALA A 317 -14.13 -16.32 -16.87
N THR A 318 -15.42 -16.62 -16.70
CA THR A 318 -16.33 -16.97 -17.80
C THR A 318 -16.54 -15.78 -18.73
N ALA A 319 -16.78 -14.58 -18.20
CA ALA A 319 -16.93 -13.37 -19.00
C ALA A 319 -15.64 -13.03 -19.78
N ALA A 320 -14.46 -13.21 -19.17
CA ALA A 320 -13.17 -13.03 -19.83
C ALA A 320 -13.00 -14.01 -21.01
N ARG A 321 -13.32 -15.30 -20.81
CA ARG A 321 -13.30 -16.31 -21.88
C ARG A 321 -14.24 -15.96 -23.02
N GLN A 322 -15.51 -15.68 -22.71
CA GLN A 322 -16.51 -15.28 -23.71
C GLN A 322 -16.08 -14.05 -24.49
N SER A 323 -15.52 -13.04 -23.80
CA SER A 323 -15.01 -11.84 -24.48
C SER A 323 -13.86 -12.18 -25.41
N ALA A 324 -12.96 -13.08 -25.03
CA ALA A 324 -11.87 -13.51 -25.88
C ALA A 324 -12.35 -14.23 -27.14
N GLU A 325 -13.35 -15.12 -27.00
CA GLU A 325 -14.00 -15.82 -28.10
C GLU A 325 -14.73 -14.84 -29.04
N GLU A 326 -15.58 -13.96 -28.50
CA GLU A 326 -16.35 -12.96 -29.25
C GLU A 326 -15.46 -11.97 -30.00
N LEU A 327 -14.35 -11.58 -29.39
CA LEU A 327 -13.40 -10.65 -30.00
C LEU A 327 -12.38 -11.35 -30.89
N GLY A 328 -12.27 -12.69 -30.85
CA GLY A 328 -11.27 -13.46 -31.59
C GLY A 328 -9.84 -13.13 -31.16
N VAL A 329 -9.57 -13.14 -29.86
CA VAL A 329 -8.23 -12.91 -29.27
C VAL A 329 -7.78 -14.12 -28.45
N ALA A 330 -6.46 -14.23 -28.23
CA ALA A 330 -5.91 -15.30 -27.41
C ALA A 330 -6.41 -15.21 -25.95
N PHE A 331 -6.72 -16.37 -25.36
CA PHE A 331 -7.18 -16.49 -23.98
C PHE A 331 -6.28 -17.42 -23.17
N ILE A 332 -5.90 -17.00 -21.97
CA ILE A 332 -5.17 -17.82 -21.00
C ILE A 332 -6.04 -18.01 -19.76
N ASP A 333 -6.39 -19.26 -19.49
CA ASP A 333 -7.31 -19.64 -18.42
C ASP A 333 -6.60 -19.88 -17.08
N LEU A 334 -6.01 -18.82 -16.53
CA LEU A 334 -5.27 -18.93 -15.27
C LEU A 334 -6.20 -19.23 -14.07
N ASN A 335 -7.51 -18.93 -14.18
CA ASN A 335 -8.51 -19.36 -13.21
C ASN A 335 -8.56 -20.89 -13.14
N ALA A 336 -8.75 -21.56 -14.28
CA ALA A 336 -8.80 -23.02 -14.33
C ALA A 336 -7.46 -23.67 -13.97
N MET A 337 -6.33 -23.07 -14.34
CA MET A 337 -4.99 -23.59 -14.00
C MET A 337 -4.67 -23.47 -12.51
N SER A 338 -5.14 -22.42 -11.83
CA SER A 338 -4.84 -22.22 -10.40
C SER A 338 -5.48 -23.23 -9.46
N LYS A 339 -6.66 -23.78 -9.82
CA LYS A 339 -7.38 -24.79 -9.02
C LYS A 339 -6.55 -26.06 -8.77
N PRO A 340 -6.13 -26.81 -9.81
CA PRO A 340 -5.29 -27.99 -9.62
C PRO A 340 -3.94 -27.67 -8.96
N PHE A 341 -3.40 -26.46 -9.12
CA PHE A 341 -2.21 -26.02 -8.39
C PHE A 341 -2.43 -25.99 -6.88
N TYR A 342 -3.45 -25.28 -6.41
CA TYR A 342 -3.71 -25.19 -4.99
C TYR A 342 -4.17 -26.54 -4.41
N GLU A 343 -4.96 -27.32 -5.16
CA GLU A 343 -5.38 -28.67 -4.75
C GLU A 343 -4.22 -29.66 -4.66
N ALA A 344 -3.21 -29.55 -5.55
CA ALA A 344 -2.02 -30.40 -5.48
C ALA A 344 -1.17 -30.14 -4.22
N LEU A 345 -1.15 -28.90 -3.74
CA LEU A 345 -0.55 -28.56 -2.44
C LEU A 345 -1.45 -28.94 -1.26
N GLY A 346 -2.76 -28.99 -1.48
CA GLY A 346 -3.76 -29.22 -0.44
C GLY A 346 -3.94 -28.02 0.51
N THR A 347 -4.89 -28.13 1.43
CA THR A 347 -5.29 -27.01 2.30
C THR A 347 -4.12 -26.45 3.11
N GLU A 348 -3.35 -27.29 3.81
CA GLU A 348 -2.29 -26.80 4.69
C GLU A 348 -1.02 -26.39 3.94
N ALA A 349 -0.51 -27.23 3.04
CA ALA A 349 0.75 -26.92 2.35
C ALA A 349 0.60 -25.77 1.34
N SER A 350 -0.62 -25.50 0.84
CA SER A 350 -0.86 -24.34 -0.04
C SER A 350 -0.52 -23.01 0.62
N LYS A 351 -0.48 -22.89 1.95
CA LYS A 351 -0.02 -21.67 2.65
C LYS A 351 1.36 -21.22 2.16
N ALA A 352 2.23 -22.16 1.75
CA ALA A 352 3.56 -21.87 1.23
C ALA A 352 3.57 -21.15 -0.12
N ALA A 353 2.45 -21.08 -0.84
CA ALA A 353 2.29 -20.30 -2.07
C ALA A 353 1.75 -18.88 -1.85
N PHE A 354 1.34 -18.55 -0.63
CA PHE A 354 0.67 -17.30 -0.31
C PHE A 354 1.51 -16.42 0.62
N ALA A 355 1.26 -15.12 0.54
CA ALA A 355 1.94 -14.14 1.37
C ALA A 355 1.56 -14.32 2.84
N GLU A 356 2.56 -14.31 3.71
CA GLU A 356 2.41 -14.35 5.16
C GLU A 356 3.07 -13.09 5.75
N PRO A 357 2.40 -11.92 5.71
CA PRO A 357 2.97 -10.67 6.22
C PRO A 357 3.30 -10.75 7.72
N GLN A 358 2.57 -11.56 8.48
CA GLN A 358 2.81 -11.76 9.91
C GLN A 358 2.71 -13.26 10.23
N PRO A 359 3.46 -13.78 11.21
CA PRO A 359 3.39 -15.19 11.60
C PRO A 359 1.95 -15.64 11.86
N GLY A 360 1.52 -16.70 11.19
CA GLY A 360 0.18 -17.26 11.25
C GLY A 360 -0.88 -16.51 10.44
N ARG A 361 -0.56 -15.35 9.85
CA ARG A 361 -1.50 -14.52 9.08
C ARG A 361 -1.25 -14.68 7.59
N ILE A 362 -1.94 -15.65 6.98
CA ILE A 362 -1.91 -15.90 5.54
C ILE A 362 -2.87 -14.95 4.81
N ASP A 363 -2.38 -14.32 3.74
CA ASP A 363 -3.21 -13.64 2.76
C ASP A 363 -3.70 -14.63 1.71
N ASN A 364 -5.01 -14.89 1.66
CA ASN A 364 -5.58 -15.87 0.73
C ASN A 364 -5.77 -15.34 -0.71
N THR A 365 -5.42 -14.07 -0.97
CA THR A 365 -5.40 -13.49 -2.33
C THR A 365 -4.01 -13.49 -2.93
N HIS A 366 -3.06 -12.91 -2.19
CA HIS A 366 -1.79 -12.47 -2.76
C HIS A 366 -0.71 -13.53 -2.52
N HIS A 367 0.05 -13.81 -3.57
CA HIS A 367 1.08 -14.83 -3.55
C HIS A 367 2.37 -14.32 -2.94
N ASN A 368 3.18 -15.27 -2.50
CA ASN A 368 4.60 -15.02 -2.25
C ASN A 368 5.44 -15.39 -3.47
N ASN A 369 6.77 -15.30 -3.35
CA ASN A 369 7.68 -15.63 -4.46
C ASN A 369 7.40 -17.01 -5.09
N TYR A 370 7.10 -18.04 -4.29
CA TYR A 370 6.83 -19.39 -4.81
C TYR A 370 5.52 -19.45 -5.60
N GLY A 371 4.41 -19.00 -5.01
CA GLY A 371 3.11 -19.03 -5.70
C GLY A 371 3.10 -18.17 -6.97
N ALA A 372 3.75 -17.01 -6.92
CA ALA A 372 3.92 -16.13 -8.06
C ALA A 372 4.75 -16.79 -9.19
N TYR A 373 5.80 -17.52 -8.83
CA TYR A 373 6.65 -18.25 -9.78
C TYR A 373 5.87 -19.35 -10.51
N GLU A 374 5.12 -20.18 -9.77
CA GLU A 374 4.30 -21.25 -10.34
C GLU A 374 3.18 -20.70 -11.26
N LEU A 375 2.53 -19.61 -10.85
CA LEU A 375 1.53 -18.95 -11.69
C LEU A 375 2.14 -18.33 -12.95
N ALA A 376 3.37 -17.82 -12.91
CA ALA A 376 4.08 -17.38 -14.11
C ALA A 376 4.37 -18.57 -15.05
N GLN A 377 4.73 -19.75 -14.52
CA GLN A 377 4.87 -20.98 -15.30
C GLN A 377 3.55 -21.40 -15.98
N ALA A 378 2.43 -21.27 -15.27
CA ALA A 378 1.10 -21.50 -15.83
C ALA A 378 0.77 -20.51 -16.96
N VAL A 379 1.08 -19.22 -16.79
CA VAL A 379 0.88 -18.21 -17.85
C VAL A 379 1.71 -18.52 -19.09
N LEU A 380 2.98 -18.90 -18.96
CA LEU A 380 3.85 -19.27 -20.09
C LEU A 380 3.30 -20.48 -20.86
N THR A 381 2.74 -21.44 -20.13
CA THR A 381 2.07 -22.61 -20.72
C THR A 381 0.83 -22.20 -21.49
N GLY A 382 0.02 -21.30 -20.90
CA GLY A 382 -1.11 -20.68 -21.58
C GLY A 382 -0.70 -19.90 -22.83
N MET A 383 0.40 -19.15 -22.80
CA MET A 383 0.91 -18.42 -23.97
C MET A 383 1.21 -19.37 -25.15
N ARG A 384 1.83 -20.53 -24.88
CA ARG A 384 2.08 -21.54 -25.92
C ARG A 384 0.79 -22.16 -26.43
N GLN A 385 -0.09 -22.60 -25.53
CA GLN A 385 -1.34 -23.26 -25.87
C GLN A 385 -2.26 -22.34 -26.70
N ALA A 386 -2.30 -21.06 -26.36
CA ALA A 386 -3.10 -20.06 -27.06
C ALA A 386 -2.42 -19.49 -28.32
N GLY A 387 -1.21 -19.95 -28.66
CA GLY A 387 -0.48 -19.50 -29.87
C GLY A 387 -0.07 -18.02 -29.83
N VAL A 388 0.20 -17.46 -28.64
CA VAL A 388 0.66 -16.07 -28.48
C VAL A 388 2.03 -15.93 -29.14
N PRO A 389 2.26 -14.99 -30.09
CA PRO A 389 3.54 -14.86 -30.77
C PRO A 389 4.74 -14.70 -29.83
N ALA A 390 4.58 -13.94 -28.75
CA ALA A 390 5.62 -13.75 -27.73
C ALA A 390 6.06 -15.07 -27.04
N ALA A 391 5.32 -16.16 -27.17
CA ALA A 391 5.71 -17.48 -26.66
C ALA A 391 6.99 -18.02 -27.31
N SER A 392 7.41 -17.50 -28.48
CA SER A 392 8.69 -17.84 -29.12
C SER A 392 9.91 -17.44 -28.29
N PHE A 393 9.75 -16.50 -27.35
CA PHE A 393 10.81 -16.06 -26.46
C PHE A 393 10.90 -16.86 -25.16
N ILE A 394 10.01 -17.83 -24.92
CA ILE A 394 10.09 -18.66 -23.71
C ILE A 394 11.40 -19.45 -23.73
N ALA A 395 12.14 -19.36 -22.62
CA ALA A 395 13.39 -20.08 -22.41
C ALA A 395 13.19 -21.60 -22.49
N ASP A 396 14.24 -22.31 -22.89
CA ASP A 396 14.18 -23.76 -23.06
C ASP A 396 13.88 -24.44 -21.71
N GLY A 397 13.08 -25.51 -21.74
CA GLY A 397 12.64 -26.23 -20.54
C GLY A 397 11.38 -25.67 -19.87
N TYR A 398 10.95 -24.45 -20.18
CA TYR A 398 9.73 -23.83 -19.61
C TYR A 398 8.55 -23.90 -20.57
N GLY A 399 7.37 -23.41 -20.15
CA GLY A 399 6.16 -23.30 -20.97
C GLY A 399 5.33 -24.58 -21.16
N ASN A 400 5.61 -25.62 -20.37
CA ASN A 400 4.86 -26.89 -20.35
C ASN A 400 4.50 -27.30 -18.91
N PHE A 401 4.21 -26.31 -18.06
CA PHE A 401 3.90 -26.49 -16.65
C PHE A 401 2.64 -27.32 -16.47
N ASN A 402 2.67 -28.25 -15.52
CA ASN A 402 1.48 -28.99 -15.09
C ASN A 402 1.07 -28.50 -13.71
N PRO A 403 -0.01 -27.71 -13.60
CA PRO A 403 -0.46 -27.19 -12.31
C PRO A 403 -0.77 -28.28 -11.28
N ALA A 404 -1.18 -29.49 -11.69
CA ALA A 404 -1.42 -30.59 -10.76
C ALA A 404 -0.13 -31.24 -10.19
N LYS A 405 1.05 -30.77 -10.63
CA LYS A 405 2.37 -31.23 -10.20
C LYS A 405 3.31 -30.02 -10.07
N PRO A 406 3.05 -29.11 -9.13
CA PRO A 406 3.88 -27.93 -8.95
C PRO A 406 5.29 -28.32 -8.48
N ASP A 407 6.24 -27.39 -8.68
CA ASP A 407 7.60 -27.61 -8.23
C ASP A 407 7.64 -27.79 -6.69
N PRO A 408 8.46 -28.70 -6.14
CA PRO A 408 8.47 -28.91 -4.69
C PRO A 408 8.92 -27.63 -3.95
N VAL A 409 8.10 -27.19 -2.98
CA VAL A 409 8.39 -26.01 -2.13
C VAL A 409 9.77 -26.09 -1.51
N ALA A 410 10.18 -27.28 -1.05
CA ALA A 410 11.47 -27.49 -0.40
C ALA A 410 12.69 -27.25 -1.32
N SER A 411 12.51 -27.31 -2.64
CA SER A 411 13.55 -27.01 -3.63
C SER A 411 13.47 -25.59 -4.19
N PHE A 412 12.41 -24.83 -3.88
CA PHE A 412 12.27 -23.45 -4.34
C PHE A 412 13.26 -22.54 -3.62
N ALA A 413 14.09 -21.82 -4.38
CA ALA A 413 15.27 -21.16 -3.84
C ALA A 413 15.47 -19.72 -4.34
N VAL A 414 14.42 -18.97 -4.70
CA VAL A 414 14.58 -17.55 -5.02
C VAL A 414 14.93 -16.76 -3.75
N PRO A 415 16.10 -16.10 -3.67
CA PRO A 415 16.47 -15.30 -2.51
C PRO A 415 15.46 -14.18 -2.25
N ARG A 416 15.07 -14.02 -0.98
CA ARG A 416 14.19 -12.93 -0.54
C ARG A 416 14.90 -11.59 -0.72
N SER A 417 14.19 -10.61 -1.26
CA SER A 417 14.69 -9.24 -1.31
C SER A 417 14.83 -8.67 0.11
N PRO A 418 15.75 -7.72 0.36
CA PRO A 418 15.93 -7.12 1.69
C PRO A 418 14.69 -6.38 2.22
N THR A 419 13.90 -5.80 1.32
CA THR A 419 12.69 -5.03 1.67
C THR A 419 11.54 -5.96 2.03
N PHE A 420 10.93 -5.72 3.18
CA PHE A 420 9.74 -6.42 3.67
C PHE A 420 8.62 -5.41 3.98
N SER A 421 7.37 -5.80 3.76
CA SER A 421 6.17 -5.00 3.99
C SER A 421 5.09 -5.82 4.68
N ASN A 422 4.54 -5.23 5.75
CA ASN A 422 3.31 -5.71 6.38
C ASN A 422 2.06 -5.13 5.68
N GLU A 423 2.23 -4.14 4.81
CA GLU A 423 1.14 -3.49 4.10
C GLU A 423 0.61 -4.43 3.01
N ARG A 424 -0.65 -4.81 3.15
CA ARG A 424 -1.32 -5.68 2.19
C ARG A 424 -1.50 -4.96 0.86
N PRO A 425 -1.21 -5.61 -0.30
CA PRO A 425 -1.54 -5.05 -1.60
C PRO A 425 -3.04 -4.71 -1.68
N LEU A 426 -3.34 -3.58 -2.32
CA LEU A 426 -4.72 -3.18 -2.57
C LEU A 426 -5.42 -4.26 -3.40
N GLY A 427 -6.53 -4.80 -2.93
CA GLY A 427 -7.07 -6.01 -3.55
C GLY A 427 -8.27 -6.67 -2.87
N ASP A 428 -8.95 -5.99 -1.95
CA ASP A 428 -10.03 -6.44 -1.04
C ASP A 428 -10.75 -7.79 -1.35
N GLU A 429 -11.01 -8.66 -0.37
CA GLU A 429 -11.62 -10.00 -0.61
C GLU A 429 -13.16 -10.01 -0.58
N ALA A 430 -13.81 -8.85 -0.63
CA ALA A 430 -15.21 -8.65 -0.22
C ALA A 430 -16.33 -9.45 -0.95
N ASN A 431 -16.03 -10.37 -1.89
CA ASN A 431 -17.04 -11.15 -2.63
C ASN A 431 -16.98 -12.68 -2.43
N ALA A 432 -16.17 -13.21 -1.51
CA ALA A 432 -16.29 -14.62 -1.11
C ALA A 432 -17.47 -14.83 -0.13
N GLY A 433 -18.71 -14.83 -0.66
CA GLY A 433 -19.93 -15.29 0.03
C GLY A 433 -20.37 -14.52 1.30
N PRO A 434 -21.62 -14.75 1.79
CA PRO A 434 -22.24 -13.94 2.84
C PRO A 434 -21.63 -14.04 4.26
N GLN A 435 -20.47 -14.67 4.43
CA GLN A 435 -19.78 -14.75 5.72
C GLN A 435 -18.55 -13.83 5.86
N ALA A 436 -18.22 -13.01 4.85
CA ALA A 436 -16.97 -12.23 4.82
C ALA A 436 -17.15 -10.69 4.73
N ARG A 437 -18.12 -10.10 5.43
CA ARG A 437 -18.27 -8.62 5.53
C ARG A 437 -17.26 -7.94 6.48
N ALA A 438 -15.96 -8.22 6.35
CA ALA A 438 -14.94 -7.70 7.28
C ALA A 438 -13.80 -6.87 6.69
N GLY A 439 -13.81 -6.57 5.38
CA GLY A 439 -12.65 -5.99 4.68
C GLY A 439 -12.69 -4.49 4.33
N ALA A 440 -13.86 -3.85 4.21
CA ALA A 440 -13.90 -2.40 3.95
C ALA A 440 -13.37 -1.65 5.19
N THR A 441 -12.59 -0.59 5.05
CA THR A 441 -12.25 0.27 6.19
C THR A 441 -13.34 1.31 6.34
N GLY A 442 -14.01 1.34 7.49
CA GLY A 442 -14.81 2.50 7.90
C GLY A 442 -14.09 3.25 9.00
N TYR A 443 -14.63 4.40 9.38
CA TYR A 443 -14.13 5.17 10.51
C TYR A 443 -15.07 5.01 11.69
N LEU A 444 -14.50 4.84 12.88
CA LEU A 444 -15.21 4.84 14.14
C LEU A 444 -14.80 6.08 14.93
N PHE A 445 -15.75 6.73 15.59
CA PHE A 445 -15.52 7.87 16.46
C PHE A 445 -15.97 7.51 17.87
N THR A 446 -15.06 7.55 18.85
CA THR A 446 -15.41 7.51 20.28
C THR A 446 -15.78 8.92 20.73
N TYR A 447 -16.93 9.08 21.39
CA TYR A 447 -17.34 10.39 21.87
C TYR A 447 -18.11 10.28 23.18
N PHE A 448 -18.31 11.42 23.84
CA PHE A 448 -19.23 11.55 24.96
C PHE A 448 -20.29 12.63 24.65
N THR A 449 -21.40 12.60 25.38
CA THR A 449 -22.44 13.64 25.29
C THR A 449 -22.55 14.39 26.62
N LYS A 450 -23.21 15.56 26.63
CA LYS A 450 -23.38 16.38 27.85
C LYS A 450 -22.04 16.60 28.58
N ASN A 451 -21.86 16.14 29.82
CA ASN A 451 -20.59 16.18 30.52
C ASN A 451 -19.91 14.81 30.68
N GLY A 452 -20.43 13.76 30.04
CA GLY A 452 -19.87 12.41 30.07
C GLY A 452 -20.43 11.53 31.19
N GLU A 453 -21.59 11.88 31.76
CA GLU A 453 -22.22 11.14 32.85
C GLU A 453 -22.72 9.75 32.42
N ASP A 454 -23.08 9.57 31.15
CA ASP A 454 -23.65 8.32 30.62
C ASP A 454 -22.60 7.38 30.00
N GLY A 455 -21.47 7.93 29.56
CA GLY A 455 -20.27 7.16 29.21
C GLY A 455 -19.86 7.21 27.75
N LEU A 456 -19.28 6.11 27.27
CA LEU A 456 -18.76 5.97 25.91
C LEU A 456 -19.90 5.87 24.90
N HIS A 457 -19.87 6.71 23.88
CA HIS A 457 -20.70 6.56 22.68
C HIS A 457 -19.83 6.33 21.45
N LEU A 458 -20.42 5.71 20.43
CA LEU A 458 -19.73 5.39 19.18
C LEU A 458 -20.52 5.93 17.98
N ALA A 459 -19.81 6.54 17.04
CA ALA A 459 -20.33 6.91 15.72
C ALA A 459 -19.48 6.26 14.63
N ALA A 460 -20.05 6.09 13.44
CA ALA A 460 -19.36 5.54 12.29
C ALA A 460 -19.48 6.44 11.07
N SER A 461 -18.47 6.38 10.21
CA SER A 461 -18.47 7.02 8.90
C SER A 461 -17.86 6.10 7.86
N ALA A 462 -18.38 6.11 6.64
CA ALA A 462 -17.78 5.40 5.52
C ALA A 462 -16.76 6.26 4.74
N ASP A 463 -16.85 7.58 4.86
CA ASP A 463 -16.10 8.54 4.02
C ASP A 463 -15.29 9.57 4.83
N GLY A 464 -15.45 9.60 6.16
CA GLY A 464 -14.81 10.58 7.04
C GLY A 464 -15.50 11.95 7.06
N TYR A 465 -16.55 12.16 6.27
CA TYR A 465 -17.29 13.43 6.22
C TYR A 465 -18.67 13.32 6.86
N ARG A 466 -19.32 12.17 6.74
CA ARG A 466 -20.67 11.93 7.26
C ARG A 466 -20.64 10.90 8.37
N TRP A 467 -21.00 11.33 9.58
CA TRP A 467 -20.99 10.51 10.78
C TRP A 467 -22.40 10.16 11.21
N GLU A 468 -22.60 8.90 11.59
CA GLU A 468 -23.86 8.35 12.07
C GLU A 468 -23.67 7.70 13.44
N LYS A 469 -24.63 7.88 14.36
CA LYS A 469 -24.58 7.22 15.68
C LYS A 469 -24.73 5.71 15.53
N LEU A 470 -23.97 4.95 16.29
CA LEU A 470 -24.14 3.51 16.44
C LEU A 470 -25.07 3.19 17.61
N GLY A 471 -25.81 2.07 17.50
CA GLY A 471 -26.73 1.60 18.55
C GLY A 471 -27.79 2.64 18.94
N GLY A 472 -28.24 3.48 18.01
CA GLY A 472 -29.19 4.57 18.27
C GLY A 472 -28.65 5.71 19.15
N GLY A 473 -27.34 5.77 19.40
CA GLY A 473 -26.73 6.71 20.35
C GLY A 473 -26.79 6.23 21.80
N ARG A 474 -26.81 4.92 22.04
CA ARG A 474 -26.66 4.34 23.38
C ARG A 474 -25.23 4.49 23.90
N SER A 475 -25.09 4.44 25.22
CA SER A 475 -23.79 4.25 25.86
C SER A 475 -23.32 2.79 25.76
N TYR A 476 -22.06 2.60 25.35
CA TYR A 476 -21.36 1.31 25.26
C TYR A 476 -20.53 1.00 26.51
N LEU A 477 -20.20 2.00 27.32
CA LEU A 477 -19.48 1.81 28.59
C LEU A 477 -19.79 2.95 29.56
N THR A 478 -20.57 2.67 30.61
CA THR A 478 -20.85 3.64 31.68
C THR A 478 -19.65 3.79 32.62
N PRO A 479 -19.20 5.02 32.96
CA PRO A 479 -18.08 5.26 33.86
C PRO A 479 -18.36 4.78 35.29
N LYS A 480 -17.38 4.12 35.89
CA LYS A 480 -17.42 3.62 37.27
C LYS A 480 -16.25 4.09 38.14
N VAL A 481 -15.19 4.58 37.50
CA VAL A 481 -13.95 5.07 38.13
C VAL A 481 -13.91 6.60 38.16
N GLY A 482 -13.13 7.15 39.09
CA GLY A 482 -13.13 8.56 39.41
C GLY A 482 -14.20 8.94 40.45
N ILE A 483 -13.95 10.02 41.18
CA ILE A 483 -14.88 10.54 42.20
C ILE A 483 -16.17 11.02 41.52
N SER A 484 -16.02 11.72 40.39
CA SER A 484 -17.12 12.28 39.61
C SER A 484 -17.79 11.24 38.72
N LYS A 485 -17.13 10.10 38.48
CA LYS A 485 -17.58 9.03 37.57
C LYS A 485 -18.01 9.58 36.21
N LEU A 486 -17.14 10.39 35.61
CA LEU A 486 -17.35 10.91 34.26
C LEU A 486 -16.52 10.13 33.25
N MET A 487 -16.97 10.14 32.00
CA MET A 487 -16.17 9.77 30.84
C MET A 487 -16.15 10.91 29.85
N ARG A 488 -15.10 11.71 29.90
CA ARG A 488 -14.86 12.77 28.91
C ARG A 488 -13.61 12.48 28.12
N ASP A 489 -13.59 12.95 26.89
CA ASP A 489 -12.42 12.89 26.01
C ASP A 489 -11.91 11.44 25.83
N PRO A 490 -12.77 10.44 25.52
CA PRO A 490 -12.34 9.06 25.42
C PRO A 490 -11.40 8.88 24.23
N CYS A 491 -10.14 8.57 24.51
CA CYS A 491 -9.13 8.25 23.50
C CYS A 491 -8.88 6.75 23.42
N ILE A 492 -8.83 6.23 22.20
CA ILE A 492 -8.71 4.81 21.92
C ILE A 492 -7.59 4.49 20.93
N VAL A 493 -6.86 3.41 21.19
CA VAL A 493 -5.86 2.84 20.28
C VAL A 493 -6.01 1.34 20.20
N ARG A 494 -5.69 0.75 19.05
CA ARG A 494 -5.62 -0.70 18.88
C ARG A 494 -4.18 -1.18 19.09
N GLY A 495 -3.97 -2.06 20.06
CA GLY A 495 -2.69 -2.69 20.34
C GLY A 495 -2.29 -3.73 19.28
N PRO A 496 -1.02 -4.20 19.31
CA PRO A 496 -0.49 -5.17 18.35
C PRO A 496 -1.16 -6.56 18.45
N ASP A 497 -1.72 -6.90 19.61
CA ASP A 497 -2.50 -8.12 19.85
C ASP A 497 -3.96 -8.00 19.36
N GLY A 498 -4.33 -6.83 18.85
CA GLY A 498 -5.66 -6.51 18.36
C GLY A 498 -6.66 -6.06 19.43
N THR A 499 -6.23 -5.91 20.68
CA THR A 499 -7.04 -5.35 21.77
C THR A 499 -7.13 -3.84 21.64
N TYR A 500 -8.33 -3.28 21.80
CA TYR A 500 -8.53 -1.84 21.93
C TYR A 500 -8.31 -1.40 23.38
N HIS A 501 -7.49 -0.37 23.56
CA HIS A 501 -7.19 0.24 24.85
C HIS A 501 -7.73 1.66 24.85
N MET A 502 -8.50 2.00 25.88
CA MET A 502 -9.14 3.30 26.00
C MET A 502 -8.74 3.98 27.31
N VAL A 503 -8.46 5.28 27.23
CA VAL A 503 -8.26 6.18 28.38
C VAL A 503 -9.23 7.36 28.29
N TRP A 504 -9.58 7.96 29.43
CA TRP A 504 -10.50 9.10 29.47
C TRP A 504 -10.31 9.96 30.73
N THR A 505 -10.80 11.20 30.67
CA THR A 505 -10.91 12.09 31.82
C THR A 505 -12.03 11.59 32.76
N SER A 506 -11.69 11.18 33.97
CA SER A 506 -12.60 10.61 34.98
C SER A 506 -13.35 11.65 35.84
N GLY A 507 -12.87 12.90 35.88
CA GLY A 507 -13.52 14.00 36.58
C GLY A 507 -12.83 15.37 36.48
N TRP A 508 -13.49 16.40 37.01
CA TRP A 508 -13.07 17.80 36.84
C TRP A 508 -11.90 18.24 37.74
N LYS A 509 -11.77 17.65 38.92
CA LYS A 509 -10.78 18.06 39.94
C LYS A 509 -9.90 16.89 40.38
N GLU A 510 -9.82 15.88 39.53
CA GLU A 510 -9.16 14.62 39.80
C GLU A 510 -7.79 14.59 39.14
N ASN A 511 -6.86 13.87 39.75
CA ASN A 511 -5.46 13.77 39.31
C ASN A 511 -5.16 12.39 38.71
N ASN A 512 -6.22 11.73 38.25
CA ASN A 512 -6.22 10.40 37.68
C ASN A 512 -7.02 10.39 36.37
N ILE A 513 -6.89 9.31 35.63
CA ILE A 513 -7.63 9.05 34.39
C ILE A 513 -8.22 7.65 34.45
N GLY A 514 -9.30 7.41 33.71
CA GLY A 514 -9.84 6.07 33.57
C GLY A 514 -9.11 5.24 32.51
N TYR A 515 -9.16 3.92 32.65
CA TYR A 515 -8.68 2.96 31.66
C TYR A 515 -9.60 1.73 31.57
N ALA A 516 -9.81 1.24 30.36
CA ALA A 516 -10.41 -0.07 30.09
C ALA A 516 -9.93 -0.58 28.73
N SER A 517 -10.06 -1.89 28.51
CA SER A 517 -9.78 -2.50 27.22
C SER A 517 -10.91 -3.39 26.73
N SER A 518 -10.97 -3.62 25.43
CA SER A 518 -11.97 -4.46 24.80
C SER A 518 -11.42 -5.07 23.52
N LYS A 519 -11.89 -6.26 23.14
CA LYS A 519 -11.58 -6.88 21.84
C LYS A 519 -12.61 -6.55 20.76
N ASP A 520 -13.80 -6.10 21.14
CA ASP A 520 -14.95 -5.95 20.24
C ASP A 520 -15.73 -4.64 20.44
N LEU A 521 -15.28 -3.78 21.37
CA LEU A 521 -15.89 -2.49 21.75
C LEU A 521 -17.30 -2.60 22.35
N VAL A 522 -17.74 -3.82 22.67
CA VAL A 522 -19.02 -4.10 23.35
C VAL A 522 -18.75 -4.63 24.74
N HIS A 523 -17.86 -5.61 24.86
CA HIS A 523 -17.48 -6.22 26.13
C HIS A 523 -16.18 -5.60 26.62
N TRP A 524 -16.28 -4.86 27.71
CA TRP A 524 -15.16 -4.13 28.28
C TRP A 524 -14.60 -4.84 29.52
N SER A 525 -13.29 -4.72 29.71
CA SER A 525 -12.63 -5.11 30.94
C SER A 525 -13.20 -4.34 32.13
N GLU A 526 -12.87 -4.81 33.33
CA GLU A 526 -13.02 -3.96 34.52
C GLU A 526 -12.29 -2.62 34.30
N GLN A 527 -12.93 -1.52 34.69
CA GLN A 527 -12.34 -0.20 34.59
C GLN A 527 -11.31 -0.01 35.69
N LYS A 528 -10.17 0.57 35.34
CA LYS A 528 -9.11 0.94 36.27
C LYS A 528 -9.01 2.46 36.36
N GLU A 529 -8.67 2.94 37.54
CA GLU A 529 -8.26 4.32 37.76
C GLU A 529 -6.74 4.38 37.74
N LEU A 530 -6.17 5.16 36.81
CA LEU A 530 -4.73 5.34 36.68
C LEU A 530 -4.32 6.64 37.40
N PRO A 531 -3.56 6.57 38.51
CA PRO A 531 -3.22 7.72 39.36
C PRO A 531 -2.06 8.55 38.78
N VAL A 532 -2.20 8.98 37.52
CA VAL A 532 -1.12 9.54 36.70
C VAL A 532 -0.45 10.80 37.28
N MET A 533 -1.16 11.56 38.12
CA MET A 533 -0.64 12.75 38.80
C MET A 533 -0.75 12.68 40.33
N ALA A 534 -1.10 11.53 40.92
CA ALA A 534 -1.32 11.44 42.37
C ALA A 534 -0.08 11.75 43.23
N HIS A 535 1.11 11.63 42.65
CA HIS A 535 2.39 11.96 43.28
C HIS A 535 2.65 13.47 43.37
N GLU A 536 2.01 14.30 42.54
CA GLU A 536 2.26 15.74 42.44
C GLU A 536 1.29 16.50 43.35
N LYS A 537 1.81 16.99 44.48
CA LYS A 537 0.98 17.63 45.52
C LYS A 537 0.39 18.95 45.00
N GLY A 538 -0.93 19.09 45.13
CA GLY A 538 -1.64 20.32 44.75
C GLY A 538 -1.91 20.46 43.25
N VAL A 539 -1.62 19.43 42.44
CA VAL A 539 -2.09 19.34 41.05
C VAL A 539 -3.61 19.49 41.00
N LEU A 540 -4.10 20.24 40.01
CA LEU A 540 -5.53 20.57 39.93
C LEU A 540 -6.35 19.57 39.13
N ASN A 541 -5.72 18.90 38.15
CA ASN A 541 -6.43 18.11 37.16
C ASN A 541 -5.51 17.12 36.41
N ALA A 542 -6.09 16.09 35.81
CA ALA A 542 -5.55 15.31 34.69
C ALA A 542 -6.65 15.19 33.62
N TRP A 543 -6.50 15.92 32.53
CA TRP A 543 -7.55 16.10 31.51
C TRP A 543 -7.08 15.73 30.11
N ALA A 544 -8.04 15.38 29.26
CA ALA A 544 -7.87 15.02 27.86
C ALA A 544 -6.71 14.04 27.63
N PRO A 545 -6.74 12.85 28.27
CA PRO A 545 -5.70 11.86 28.07
C PRO A 545 -5.81 11.25 26.68
N GLU A 546 -4.65 11.05 26.07
CA GLU A 546 -4.47 10.44 24.77
C GLU A 546 -3.52 9.25 24.89
N ILE A 547 -3.73 8.24 24.06
CA ILE A 547 -2.96 7.01 24.07
C ILE A 547 -2.55 6.62 22.66
N VAL A 548 -1.27 6.29 22.49
CA VAL A 548 -0.71 5.78 21.23
C VAL A 548 0.20 4.57 21.50
N TYR A 549 0.32 3.69 20.52
CA TYR A 549 1.29 2.59 20.57
C TYR A 549 2.58 3.00 19.87
N ASP A 550 3.70 3.00 20.60
CA ASP A 550 5.03 3.23 20.06
C ASP A 550 5.61 1.90 19.57
N GLU A 551 5.49 1.65 18.27
CA GLU A 551 6.00 0.44 17.62
C GLU A 551 7.52 0.28 17.75
N GLN A 552 8.28 1.38 17.83
CA GLN A 552 9.74 1.32 17.93
C GLN A 552 10.18 0.83 19.31
N ARG A 553 9.41 1.18 20.34
CA ARG A 553 9.71 0.84 21.75
C ARG A 553 8.90 -0.34 22.27
N GLY A 554 7.87 -0.74 21.52
CA GLY A 554 6.95 -1.82 21.89
C GLY A 554 6.17 -1.51 23.17
N GLU A 555 5.74 -0.26 23.36
CA GLU A 555 5.04 0.21 24.55
C GLU A 555 3.92 1.21 24.19
N PHE A 556 2.93 1.36 25.07
CA PHE A 556 1.93 2.41 24.97
C PHE A 556 2.43 3.67 25.65
N LEU A 557 2.31 4.80 24.97
CA LEU A 557 2.53 6.14 25.51
C LEU A 557 1.16 6.74 25.84
N ILE A 558 0.99 7.18 27.08
CA ILE A 558 -0.19 7.91 27.55
C ILE A 558 0.24 9.32 27.91
N PHE A 559 -0.47 10.33 27.43
CA PHE A 559 -0.17 11.73 27.71
C PHE A 559 -1.44 12.53 27.94
N TRP A 560 -1.37 13.56 28.77
CA TRP A 560 -2.54 14.33 29.21
C TRP A 560 -2.13 15.75 29.65
N ALA A 561 -3.11 16.62 29.86
CA ALA A 561 -2.88 17.98 30.35
C ALA A 561 -3.15 18.12 31.85
N SER A 562 -2.23 18.77 32.57
CA SER A 562 -2.36 19.05 34.00
C SER A 562 -1.87 20.44 34.36
N THR A 563 -2.52 21.06 35.35
CA THR A 563 -2.06 22.29 35.98
C THR A 563 -1.42 21.97 37.32
N VAL A 564 -0.14 22.33 37.46
CA VAL A 564 0.58 22.32 38.74
C VAL A 564 0.76 23.78 39.18
N PRO A 565 0.00 24.26 40.18
CA PRO A 565 0.03 25.67 40.60
C PRO A 565 1.45 26.15 40.90
N GLY A 566 1.80 27.33 40.38
CA GLY A 566 3.10 27.97 40.60
C GLY A 566 4.28 27.40 39.78
N LYS A 567 4.11 26.29 39.04
CA LYS A 567 5.21 25.65 38.29
C LYS A 567 5.61 26.41 37.02
N PHE A 568 4.67 27.10 36.38
CA PHE A 568 4.87 27.84 35.11
C PHE A 568 4.39 29.30 35.27
N ALA A 569 5.14 30.11 36.00
CA ALA A 569 4.73 31.46 36.38
C ALA A 569 4.58 32.41 35.18
N GLU A 570 5.34 32.18 34.13
CA GLU A 570 5.41 32.99 32.90
C GLU A 570 4.08 33.02 32.14
N THR A 571 3.25 31.99 32.31
CA THR A 571 1.96 31.84 31.63
C THR A 571 0.80 31.82 32.62
N ALA A 572 1.02 32.20 33.88
CA ALA A 572 -0.03 32.27 34.89
C ALA A 572 -1.12 33.28 34.50
N GLY A 573 -2.39 32.90 34.65
CA GLY A 573 -3.53 33.75 34.27
C GLY A 573 -3.78 33.89 32.76
N SER A 574 -3.04 33.16 31.91
CA SER A 574 -3.25 33.17 30.45
C SER A 574 -4.46 32.34 30.01
N SER A 575 -4.83 31.32 30.80
CA SER A 575 -5.91 30.37 30.51
C SER A 575 -7.18 30.68 31.33
N GLU A 576 -8.20 29.85 31.20
CA GLU A 576 -9.45 29.97 31.95
C GLU A 576 -9.24 29.71 33.45
N GLU A 577 -9.89 30.53 34.27
CA GLU A 577 -9.83 30.47 35.73
C GLU A 577 -8.39 30.44 36.28
N LYS A 578 -8.06 29.38 37.03
CA LYS A 578 -6.76 29.16 37.67
C LYS A 578 -5.89 28.15 36.92
N TYR A 579 -6.33 27.68 35.76
CA TYR A 579 -5.64 26.64 35.01
C TYR A 579 -4.45 27.22 34.24
N ASN A 580 -3.43 26.38 34.02
CA ASN A 580 -2.22 26.72 33.30
C ASN A 580 -1.53 25.40 32.91
N HIS A 581 -2.06 24.79 31.86
CA HIS A 581 -1.77 23.40 31.53
C HIS A 581 -0.41 23.22 30.88
N ARG A 582 0.24 22.09 31.17
CA ARG A 582 1.28 21.47 30.34
C ARG A 582 0.97 20.01 30.10
N LEU A 583 1.57 19.45 29.05
CA LEU A 583 1.42 18.04 28.76
C LEU A 583 2.38 17.22 29.62
N TYR A 584 1.88 16.14 30.21
CA TYR A 584 2.63 15.15 30.96
C TYR A 584 2.43 13.79 30.31
N SER A 585 3.36 12.85 30.55
CA SER A 585 3.28 11.51 29.96
C SER A 585 3.80 10.42 30.89
N THR A 586 3.32 9.21 30.64
CA THR A 586 3.86 7.94 31.14
C THR A 586 3.80 6.89 30.02
N SER A 587 4.64 5.87 30.10
CA SER A 587 4.59 4.70 29.21
C SER A 587 4.27 3.42 30.00
N THR A 588 3.64 2.47 29.34
CA THR A 588 3.38 1.11 29.88
C THR A 588 3.42 0.06 28.78
N LYS A 589 3.73 -1.19 29.14
CA LYS A 589 3.62 -2.33 28.22
C LYS A 589 2.41 -3.22 28.51
N ASP A 590 1.86 -3.13 29.72
CA ASP A 590 0.94 -4.11 30.29
C ASP A 590 -0.26 -3.49 31.04
N PHE A 591 -0.32 -2.16 31.15
CA PHE A 591 -1.31 -1.42 31.94
C PHE A 591 -1.38 -1.86 33.42
N GLN A 592 -0.24 -2.29 33.95
CA GLN A 592 -0.01 -2.61 35.35
C GLN A 592 1.21 -1.85 35.87
N THR A 593 2.29 -1.83 35.09
CA THR A 593 3.52 -1.12 35.39
C THR A 593 3.66 0.10 34.49
N PHE A 594 4.02 1.23 35.09
CA PHE A 594 4.09 2.52 34.41
C PHE A 594 5.43 3.18 34.69
N THR A 595 6.01 3.85 33.70
CA THR A 595 7.16 4.72 33.95
C THR A 595 6.75 5.90 34.83
N PRO A 596 7.67 6.49 35.61
CA PRO A 596 7.37 7.74 36.31
C PRO A 596 6.84 8.81 35.37
N THR A 597 5.84 9.56 35.81
CA THR A 597 5.29 10.68 35.07
C THR A 597 6.37 11.72 34.83
N LYS A 598 6.43 12.24 33.60
CA LYS A 598 7.36 13.30 33.20
C LYS A 598 6.64 14.41 32.46
N LEU A 599 7.21 15.61 32.49
CA LEU A 599 6.82 16.70 31.59
C LEU A 599 7.05 16.21 30.14
N PHE A 600 6.00 16.26 29.33
CA PHE A 600 6.00 15.77 27.96
C PHE A 600 6.22 16.91 26.97
N TYR A 601 5.51 18.02 27.14
CA TYR A 601 5.62 19.16 26.26
C TYR A 601 5.29 20.48 26.96
N ASP A 602 6.16 21.46 26.73
CA ASP A 602 5.99 22.86 27.14
C ASP A 602 6.36 23.78 25.97
N PRO A 603 5.37 24.34 25.25
CA PRO A 603 5.60 25.26 24.14
C PRO A 603 5.69 26.72 24.57
N GLY A 604 5.70 27.02 25.87
CA GLY A 604 5.70 28.40 26.39
C GLY A 604 4.31 29.06 26.47
N PHE A 605 3.23 28.27 26.42
CA PHE A 605 1.85 28.69 26.66
C PHE A 605 1.05 27.55 27.30
N SER A 606 -0.12 27.86 27.87
CA SER A 606 -1.03 26.84 28.42
C SER A 606 -1.54 25.93 27.30
N VAL A 607 -1.10 24.68 27.28
CA VAL A 607 -1.35 23.73 26.18
C VAL A 607 -2.22 22.55 26.66
N ILE A 608 -3.20 22.14 25.85
CA ILE A 608 -4.12 21.03 26.13
C ILE A 608 -4.55 20.35 24.82
N ASP A 609 -5.34 19.27 24.92
CA ASP A 609 -5.97 18.55 23.81
C ASP A 609 -4.97 18.18 22.71
N ALA A 610 -3.88 17.52 23.10
CA ALA A 610 -2.84 17.14 22.15
C ALA A 610 -3.14 15.78 21.53
N THR A 611 -2.84 15.59 20.25
CA THR A 611 -2.98 14.29 19.59
C THR A 611 -1.91 14.10 18.53
N PHE A 612 -1.64 12.86 18.13
CA PHE A 612 -0.71 12.57 17.05
C PHE A 612 -1.45 12.42 15.72
N VAL A 613 -0.88 12.99 14.66
CA VAL A 613 -1.26 12.69 13.27
C VAL A 613 -0.09 12.11 12.50
N ARG A 614 -0.40 11.16 11.62
CA ARG A 614 0.58 10.43 10.82
C ARG A 614 0.39 10.80 9.34
N VAL A 615 1.38 11.46 8.73
CA VAL A 615 1.30 11.93 7.34
C VAL A 615 2.62 11.65 6.63
N ASN A 616 2.58 11.08 5.42
CA ASN A 616 3.75 10.85 4.57
C ASN A 616 4.95 10.21 5.30
N GLY A 617 4.75 9.13 6.06
CA GLY A 617 5.90 8.50 6.72
C GLY A 617 6.45 9.25 7.96
N LYS A 618 5.86 10.38 8.39
CA LYS A 618 6.22 11.11 9.62
C LYS A 618 5.07 11.29 10.63
N ASN A 619 5.39 11.36 11.93
CA ASN A 619 4.46 11.76 12.98
C ASN A 619 4.52 13.28 13.18
N HIS A 620 3.40 13.87 13.56
CA HIS A 620 3.29 15.28 13.94
C HIS A 620 2.41 15.37 15.17
N LEU A 621 2.73 16.29 16.08
CA LEU A 621 1.96 16.57 17.28
C LEU A 621 1.03 17.75 16.99
N LEU A 622 -0.28 17.53 17.10
CA LEU A 622 -1.28 18.58 17.11
C LEU A 622 -1.52 18.99 18.56
N VAL A 623 -1.67 20.29 18.80
CA VAL A 623 -1.94 20.84 20.12
C VAL A 623 -2.91 22.01 20.02
N LYS A 624 -3.65 22.25 21.11
CA LYS A 624 -4.47 23.46 21.31
C LYS A 624 -3.76 24.46 22.22
N ASP A 625 -3.75 25.72 21.82
CA ASP A 625 -3.33 26.83 22.69
C ASP A 625 -4.55 27.32 23.50
N GLU A 626 -4.47 27.20 24.83
CA GLU A 626 -5.57 27.50 25.75
C GLU A 626 -5.65 28.98 26.14
N THR A 627 -4.77 29.84 25.59
CA THR A 627 -4.67 31.26 25.94
C THR A 627 -5.96 32.02 25.60
N VAL A 628 -6.49 32.76 26.59
CA VAL A 628 -7.73 33.54 26.50
C VAL A 628 -7.50 34.96 25.99
N ASN A 629 -6.36 35.59 26.32
CA ASN A 629 -6.09 36.98 25.93
C ASN A 629 -4.63 37.22 25.47
N PRO A 630 -4.39 37.66 24.21
CA PRO A 630 -5.37 37.63 23.11
C PRO A 630 -5.83 36.19 22.87
N PRO A 631 -7.06 35.96 22.38
CA PRO A 631 -7.60 34.61 22.22
C PRO A 631 -6.79 33.82 21.19
N ARG A 632 -6.23 32.69 21.64
CA ARG A 632 -5.45 31.76 20.81
C ARG A 632 -6.03 30.35 20.72
N LYS A 633 -7.29 30.16 21.13
CA LYS A 633 -8.07 28.90 21.21
C LYS A 633 -8.22 28.14 19.86
N TYR A 634 -7.11 27.91 19.19
CA TYR A 634 -6.91 27.33 17.87
C TYR A 634 -5.96 26.14 17.96
N LEU A 635 -5.86 25.39 16.88
CA LEU A 635 -4.91 24.28 16.77
C LEU A 635 -3.63 24.70 16.05
N GLN A 636 -2.52 24.07 16.43
CA GLN A 636 -1.24 24.16 15.73
C GLN A 636 -0.64 22.75 15.59
N VAL A 637 0.25 22.57 14.62
CA VAL A 637 0.96 21.32 14.39
C VAL A 637 2.47 21.53 14.52
N ALA A 638 3.17 20.56 15.12
CA ALA A 638 4.63 20.50 15.16
C ALA A 638 5.12 19.15 14.63
N ASP A 639 6.24 19.15 13.92
CA ASP A 639 6.92 17.91 13.54
C ASP A 639 7.25 17.07 14.78
N ALA A 640 7.05 15.75 14.71
CA ALA A 640 7.38 14.83 15.79
C ALA A 640 8.21 13.65 15.25
N PRO A 641 9.54 13.79 15.12
CA PRO A 641 10.40 12.70 14.66
C PRO A 641 10.30 11.44 15.52
N SER A 642 9.93 11.60 16.80
CA SER A 642 9.64 10.52 17.76
C SER A 642 8.39 10.88 18.56
N LEU A 643 7.62 9.86 18.99
CA LEU A 643 6.44 10.04 19.85
C LEU A 643 6.81 10.58 21.24
N SER A 644 8.08 10.48 21.66
CA SER A 644 8.57 11.06 22.91
C SER A 644 9.29 12.40 22.75
N GLY A 645 9.26 12.99 21.56
CA GLY A 645 9.98 14.21 21.22
C GLY A 645 11.49 14.00 20.92
N PRO A 646 12.25 15.08 20.72
CA PRO A 646 11.81 16.48 20.80
C PRO A 646 10.82 16.84 19.68
N PHE A 647 9.89 17.75 19.99
CA PHE A 647 8.93 18.27 19.02
C PHE A 647 9.48 19.51 18.33
N GLY A 648 9.17 19.64 17.03
CA GLY A 648 9.59 20.74 16.19
C GLY A 648 8.91 22.06 16.53
N LYS A 649 9.17 23.07 15.69
CA LYS A 649 8.52 24.38 15.78
C LYS A 649 7.03 24.25 15.43
N LEU A 650 6.17 24.91 16.21
CA LEU A 650 4.74 24.99 15.92
C LEU A 650 4.48 25.79 14.64
N SER A 651 3.51 25.32 13.86
CA SER A 651 2.98 25.97 12.66
C SER A 651 2.25 27.28 12.99
N ALA A 652 1.82 28.01 11.95
CA ALA A 652 0.73 28.97 12.12
C ALA A 652 -0.56 28.26 12.58
N PRO A 653 -1.53 28.97 13.18
CA PRO A 653 -2.84 28.41 13.49
C PRO A 653 -3.48 27.76 12.28
N ILE A 654 -4.00 26.55 12.43
CA ILE A 654 -4.59 25.80 11.31
C ILE A 654 -6.11 25.94 11.24
N THR A 655 -6.77 26.31 12.33
CA THR A 655 -8.24 26.46 12.38
C THR A 655 -8.70 27.89 12.03
N PRO A 656 -9.97 28.07 11.63
CA PRO A 656 -10.49 29.37 11.21
C PRO A 656 -10.28 30.48 12.26
N GLN A 657 -9.92 31.67 11.79
CA GLN A 657 -9.63 32.82 12.67
C GLN A 657 -10.85 33.19 13.52
N GLY A 658 -10.61 33.42 14.82
CA GLY A 658 -11.65 33.82 15.77
C GLY A 658 -12.53 32.67 16.28
N MET A 659 -12.36 31.46 15.75
CA MET A 659 -13.04 30.28 16.25
C MET A 659 -12.34 29.71 17.49
N TRP A 660 -13.14 29.32 18.49
CA TRP A 660 -12.65 28.64 19.68
C TRP A 660 -12.94 27.15 19.50
N VAL A 661 -11.88 26.36 19.38
CA VAL A 661 -11.95 24.93 19.02
C VAL A 661 -11.29 24.08 20.09
N GLU A 662 -11.76 22.86 20.29
CA GLU A 662 -11.17 21.90 21.23
C GLU A 662 -11.16 20.47 20.68
N GLY A 663 -10.45 19.58 21.37
CA GLY A 663 -10.47 18.15 21.11
C GLY A 663 -10.18 17.71 19.69
N PRO A 664 -8.96 17.97 19.17
CA PRO A 664 -8.60 17.57 17.83
C PRO A 664 -8.50 16.05 17.73
N THR A 665 -8.95 15.51 16.61
CA THR A 665 -8.63 14.14 16.20
C THR A 665 -8.47 14.10 14.69
N ALA A 666 -7.75 13.11 14.16
CA ALA A 666 -7.43 13.09 12.74
C ALA A 666 -7.51 11.70 12.14
N ILE A 667 -7.93 11.64 10.88
CA ILE A 667 -7.88 10.42 10.06
C ILE A 667 -7.13 10.68 8.75
N GLN A 668 -6.61 9.60 8.17
CA GLN A 668 -6.23 9.57 6.76
C GLN A 668 -7.44 9.10 5.93
N ALA A 669 -7.93 9.97 5.05
CA ALA A 669 -9.03 9.72 4.12
C ALA A 669 -8.53 9.87 2.67
N GLY A 670 -8.08 8.76 2.09
CA GLY A 670 -7.38 8.79 0.79
C GLY A 670 -6.08 9.60 0.89
N GLU A 671 -5.89 10.56 -0.01
CA GLU A 671 -4.74 11.49 0.00
C GLU A 671 -4.85 12.58 1.07
N ASP A 672 -6.05 12.79 1.61
CA ASP A 672 -6.34 13.88 2.51
C ASP A 672 -6.22 13.43 3.97
N VAL A 673 -5.56 14.25 4.78
CA VAL A 673 -5.64 14.20 6.23
C VAL A 673 -6.79 15.12 6.62
N ILE A 674 -7.74 14.59 7.38
CA ILE A 674 -8.87 15.35 7.92
C ILE A 674 -8.65 15.48 9.42
N VAL A 675 -8.48 16.72 9.89
CA VAL A 675 -8.39 17.06 11.31
C VAL A 675 -9.73 17.63 11.74
N TYR A 676 -10.45 16.90 12.59
CA TYR A 676 -11.69 17.32 13.20
C TYR A 676 -11.42 18.14 14.46
N TYR A 677 -12.34 19.03 14.80
CA TYR A 677 -12.29 19.79 16.04
C TYR A 677 -13.71 20.17 16.51
N ASP A 678 -13.92 20.22 17.82
CA ASP A 678 -15.18 20.68 18.42
C ASP A 678 -15.17 22.22 18.52
N ALA A 679 -15.99 22.90 17.71
CA ALA A 679 -16.24 24.33 17.82
C ALA A 679 -17.25 24.59 18.94
N TYR A 680 -16.80 24.38 20.19
CA TYR A 680 -17.66 24.18 21.35
C TYR A 680 -18.57 25.36 21.70
N ARG A 681 -18.18 26.61 21.38
CA ARG A 681 -19.03 27.80 21.57
C ARG A 681 -20.20 27.84 20.59
N THR A 682 -19.99 27.36 19.38
CA THR A 682 -20.98 27.28 18.30
C THR A 682 -21.62 25.89 18.18
N LYS A 683 -21.25 24.96 19.08
CA LYS A 683 -21.87 23.64 19.28
C LYS A 683 -21.94 22.76 18.03
N HIS A 684 -20.89 22.76 17.22
CA HIS A 684 -20.76 21.89 16.03
C HIS A 684 -19.31 21.41 15.91
N TYR A 685 -19.10 20.33 15.17
CA TYR A 685 -17.77 19.89 14.76
C TYR A 685 -17.39 20.57 13.45
N GLY A 686 -16.17 21.11 13.41
CA GLY A 686 -15.53 21.56 12.18
C GLY A 686 -14.42 20.62 11.76
N ALA A 687 -13.86 20.85 10.57
CA ALA A 687 -12.72 20.10 10.11
C ALA A 687 -11.83 20.86 9.13
N MET A 688 -10.52 20.69 9.31
CA MET A 688 -9.51 21.13 8.36
C MET A 688 -8.99 19.95 7.54
N ARG A 689 -8.75 20.18 6.25
CA ARG A 689 -8.20 19.20 5.32
C ARG A 689 -6.83 19.62 4.82
N SER A 690 -5.88 18.70 4.76
CA SER A 690 -4.57 18.96 4.18
C SER A 690 -3.97 17.69 3.56
N ARG A 691 -3.01 17.86 2.64
CA ARG A 691 -2.21 16.76 2.05
C ARG A 691 -0.74 16.81 2.46
N ASP A 692 -0.31 17.95 2.98
CA ASP A 692 1.09 18.26 3.28
C ASP A 692 1.29 18.84 4.69
N LEU A 693 0.20 19.04 5.45
CA LEU A 693 0.14 19.72 6.76
C LEU A 693 0.60 21.18 6.76
N VAL A 694 0.81 21.76 5.59
CA VAL A 694 1.20 23.16 5.40
C VAL A 694 0.01 23.95 4.85
N ASN A 695 -0.63 23.42 3.81
CA ASN A 695 -1.78 24.03 3.17
C ASN A 695 -3.06 23.41 3.72
N TRP A 696 -3.93 24.25 4.28
CA TRP A 696 -5.15 23.83 4.96
C TRP A 696 -6.39 24.39 4.28
N GLU A 697 -7.36 23.53 4.03
CA GLU A 697 -8.71 23.88 3.53
C GLU A 697 -9.72 23.64 4.65
N ASP A 698 -10.54 24.65 4.95
CA ASP A 698 -11.71 24.47 5.81
C ASP A 698 -12.77 23.67 5.05
N VAL A 699 -13.03 22.45 5.52
CA VAL A 699 -14.04 21.55 4.95
C VAL A 699 -15.24 21.37 5.86
N THR A 700 -15.43 22.25 6.84
CA THR A 700 -16.55 22.21 7.79
C THR A 700 -17.90 22.13 7.09
N ALA A 701 -18.09 22.86 5.97
CA ALA A 701 -19.33 22.81 5.20
C ALA A 701 -19.62 21.44 4.54
N LYS A 702 -18.64 20.53 4.47
CA LYS A 702 -18.80 19.15 3.97
C LYS A 702 -19.14 18.17 5.10
N MET A 703 -18.99 18.59 6.35
CA MET A 703 -19.17 17.73 7.52
C MET A 703 -20.65 17.56 7.86
N SER A 704 -20.99 16.36 8.30
CA SER A 704 -22.30 16.02 8.84
C SER A 704 -22.10 15.20 10.09
N PHE A 705 -22.32 15.83 11.25
CA PHE A 705 -22.30 15.16 12.55
C PHE A 705 -23.72 15.07 13.12
N PRO A 706 -24.04 14.01 13.88
CA PRO A 706 -25.34 13.85 14.50
C PRO A 706 -25.56 14.85 15.64
N ASP A 707 -26.80 15.33 15.73
CA ASP A 707 -27.33 16.13 16.84
C ASP A 707 -26.62 17.46 17.12
N GLU A 708 -25.94 18.04 16.14
CA GLU A 708 -25.29 19.36 16.26
C GLU A 708 -26.24 20.44 16.78
N GLY A 709 -25.72 21.37 17.57
CA GLY A 709 -26.50 22.40 18.25
C GLY A 709 -27.27 21.93 19.49
N THR A 710 -27.46 20.62 19.69
CA THR A 710 -28.21 20.06 20.83
C THR A 710 -27.30 19.68 22.02
N PRO A 711 -27.86 19.45 23.23
CA PRO A 711 -27.10 18.94 24.37
C PRO A 711 -26.53 17.52 24.20
N VAL A 712 -27.04 16.74 23.24
CA VAL A 712 -26.64 15.34 23.00
C VAL A 712 -25.74 15.19 21.77
N ARG A 713 -25.23 16.30 21.23
CA ARG A 713 -24.22 16.30 20.16
C ARG A 713 -22.99 15.49 20.57
N MET A 714 -22.27 14.99 19.57
CA MET A 714 -20.92 14.48 19.76
C MET A 714 -20.01 15.57 20.32
N ARG A 715 -19.15 15.20 21.27
CA ARG A 715 -18.07 16.03 21.84
C ARG A 715 -16.74 15.28 21.77
N HIS A 716 -15.66 15.94 22.18
CA HIS A 716 -14.28 15.46 22.13
C HIS A 716 -14.13 13.94 22.38
N GLY A 717 -13.46 13.28 21.45
CA GLY A 717 -12.90 11.93 21.55
C GLY A 717 -12.12 11.62 20.28
N THR A 718 -12.02 10.35 19.87
CA THR A 718 -11.06 9.92 18.85
C THR A 718 -11.71 9.26 17.65
N ALA A 719 -11.29 9.69 16.45
CA ALA A 719 -11.60 9.01 15.20
C ALA A 719 -10.48 8.02 14.84
N ILE A 720 -10.83 6.76 14.58
CA ILE A 720 -9.90 5.73 14.12
C ILE A 720 -10.43 4.99 12.90
N ALA A 721 -9.53 4.53 12.04
CA ALA A 721 -9.86 3.59 10.98
C ALA A 721 -10.08 2.19 11.60
N VAL A 722 -11.19 1.54 11.24
CA VAL A 722 -11.55 0.19 11.70
C VAL A 722 -12.09 -0.66 10.56
N PRO A 723 -12.04 -2.00 10.67
CA PRO A 723 -12.76 -2.87 9.74
C PRO A 723 -14.27 -2.58 9.76
N ALA A 724 -14.91 -2.53 8.61
CA ALA A 724 -16.33 -2.28 8.45
C ALA A 724 -17.15 -3.40 9.10
N ALA A 725 -16.63 -4.63 9.20
CA ALA A 725 -17.26 -5.68 10.02
C ALA A 725 -17.50 -5.22 11.45
N LEU A 726 -16.54 -4.52 12.04
CA LEU A 726 -16.66 -4.05 13.40
C LEU A 726 -17.80 -3.03 13.49
N ILE A 727 -17.89 -2.12 12.53
CA ILE A 727 -19.01 -1.16 12.44
C ILE A 727 -20.34 -1.89 12.27
N GLU A 728 -20.44 -2.85 11.36
CA GLU A 728 -21.67 -3.62 11.13
C GLU A 728 -22.05 -4.46 12.36
N GLN A 729 -21.08 -5.06 13.04
CA GLN A 729 -21.29 -5.78 14.30
C GLN A 729 -21.83 -4.82 15.37
N LEU A 730 -21.26 -3.62 15.49
CA LEU A 730 -21.71 -2.60 16.42
C LEU A 730 -23.09 -2.03 16.06
N ARG A 731 -23.46 -1.99 14.77
CA ARG A 731 -24.80 -1.64 14.27
C ARG A 731 -25.83 -2.72 14.61
N ALA A 732 -25.46 -4.00 14.53
CA ALA A 732 -26.37 -5.12 14.73
C ALA A 732 -26.71 -5.39 16.21
N GLN A 733 -25.95 -4.82 17.15
CA GLN A 733 -26.09 -5.00 18.60
C GLN A 733 -27.27 -4.22 19.23
N ASN A 734 -28.33 -3.92 18.47
CA ASN A 734 -29.49 -3.15 18.93
C ASN A 734 -30.18 -3.77 20.15
#